data_AF-F4LP13-F1
#
_entry.id   AF-F4LP13-F1
#
_cell.length_a   1.000
_cell.length_b   1.000
_cell.length_c   1.000
_cell.angle_alpha   90.00
_cell.angle_beta   90.00
_cell.angle_gamma   90.00
#
_symmetry.space_group_name_H-M   'P 1'
#
loop_
_entity.id
_entity.type
_entity.pdbx_description
1 polymer ?
#
loop_
_entity_poly.entity_id
_entity_poly.type
_entity_poly.pdbx_seq_one_letter_code
_entity_poly.pdbx_strand_id
1 'polypeptide(L)'
;MEEIRTPEGGTLIPVSIEAEMKKAYIDYSMSVIVSRALPDVRDGMKPVHRRILYAMNEEGLHYSGKTRKCATVVGDVLGRYHPHGDASVYDAIVRLGQHFSMRYMPIQKQGNFGGIDGSPAAAYRYTEAKMSTVAEEMVADIKKETVDFLPNFDDTRQEPTVLPAKFPFLLANGSSGIAVGMATNMPPHNLREICSAISAYIDNPDVSLEELCGIVKGPDFPTGGIIFGRRGIKQAYKTGRGKILIRGRFNIEVDKRGRETIIFTEIPYQVRTDDLCKRIGELARDKIIEGIERVNDGSAGDDVRIVIELKRGAIAKVVLNQLFSKTALQSSFGVINLALVKGRPEILTLKDLIRYFVEHRQEVVTRRTRYDLRKAEERAHILRALIVAIDNIDEVIRIIRGSRDTQTAKNGLMERFEFDDVQAQAIVDMQLKRLTNLEIEDLRRELAELETLIVHLKDLLAHPEKILALIKEETESLREKYGDDRRTDIVADEVEQINIEDLIKEEEMVILISNLGYIKRIPLTAYKAQGRGGKGSNSAKLVEDDFINQIFIASTHDYIMFITNEGKSYWLKVHEIPEAGRNSRGAHIKGLLTVSPNEEITTVVSLKEFSDEQYLFMATAAGVVKKVQTSQFSNAKTRGIIAIRLDEGDKLVTAILSGGTDELILISRRGQALRITETSVRPMGRAGRGVGGLKLAQGDELAGALRVESDACMMLLTEKGFGKRVDFDEFAAHGRGTGGQRIYGVSDKTGEIVGTINAADSDEIVCITSQGKSLRVAANSVTKQGRSASGVRVFNIDPPDMVIGLDRVANEDKEDA
;
A
#
# COMPACT_ATOMS: atom_id res chain seq x y z
N MET A 1 47.28 30.36 -0.62
CA MET A 1 47.78 29.56 -1.75
C MET A 1 49.08 30.21 -2.20
N GLU A 2 50.14 29.45 -2.47
CA GLU A 2 51.41 30.04 -2.97
C GLU A 2 51.18 30.59 -4.38
N GLU A 3 51.39 31.90 -4.54
CA GLU A 3 51.26 32.60 -5.81
C GLU A 3 52.56 32.47 -6.61
N ILE A 4 52.51 31.84 -7.78
CA ILE A 4 53.66 31.71 -8.68
C ILE A 4 53.58 32.84 -9.72
N ARG A 5 54.52 33.80 -9.68
CA ARG A 5 54.58 34.85 -10.72
C ARG A 5 55.06 34.26 -12.05
N THR A 6 54.33 34.53 -13.13
CA THR A 6 54.72 34.11 -14.47
C THR A 6 55.73 35.09 -15.08
N PRO A 7 56.58 34.64 -16.03
CA PRO A 7 57.55 35.51 -16.71
C PRO A 7 56.92 36.69 -17.47
N GLU A 8 55.64 36.58 -17.83
CA GLU A 8 54.85 37.57 -18.55
C GLU A 8 54.16 38.59 -17.60
N GLY A 9 54.38 38.49 -16.29
CA GLY A 9 53.78 39.36 -15.28
C GLY A 9 52.42 38.91 -14.73
N GLY A 10 51.97 37.69 -15.07
CA GLY A 10 50.77 37.08 -14.52
C GLY A 10 51.00 36.39 -13.17
N THR A 11 49.93 35.96 -12.51
CA THR A 11 49.98 35.19 -11.26
C THR A 11 49.28 33.85 -11.46
N LEU A 12 49.99 32.76 -11.20
CA LEU A 12 49.54 31.38 -11.34
C LEU A 12 49.28 30.83 -9.94
N ILE A 13 48.04 30.44 -9.68
CA ILE A 13 47.61 29.90 -8.38
C ILE A 13 47.38 28.39 -8.58
N PRO A 14 48.27 27.51 -8.09
CA PRO A 14 48.07 26.07 -8.17
C PRO A 14 46.89 25.66 -7.27
N VAL A 15 45.90 25.00 -7.85
CA VAL A 15 44.72 24.50 -7.14
C VAL A 15 44.79 22.98 -7.06
N SER A 16 44.65 22.42 -5.86
CA SER A 16 44.55 20.96 -5.67
C SER A 16 43.28 20.44 -6.31
N ILE A 17 43.40 19.40 -7.14
CA ILE A 17 42.25 18.75 -7.80
C ILE A 17 41.23 18.22 -6.77
N GLU A 18 41.69 17.65 -5.65
CA GLU A 18 40.81 17.13 -4.60
C GLU A 18 40.01 18.27 -3.94
N ALA A 19 40.69 19.37 -3.63
CA ALA A 19 40.06 20.54 -3.02
C ALA A 19 39.05 21.19 -3.98
N GLU A 20 39.41 21.33 -5.26
CA GLU A 20 38.54 21.91 -6.28
C GLU A 20 37.32 21.03 -6.55
N MET A 21 37.51 19.71 -6.70
CA MET A 21 36.41 18.78 -6.88
C MET A 21 35.44 18.81 -5.70
N LYS A 22 35.95 18.83 -4.47
CA LYS A 22 35.10 18.92 -3.26
C LYS A 22 34.32 20.24 -3.22
N LYS A 23 34.98 21.36 -3.49
CA LYS A 23 34.35 22.69 -3.52
C LYS A 23 33.28 22.77 -4.61
N ALA A 24 33.63 22.46 -5.86
CA ALA A 24 32.72 22.53 -6.99
C ALA A 24 31.51 21.59 -6.81
N TYR A 25 31.72 20.39 -6.27
CA TYR A 25 30.62 19.46 -5.96
C TYR A 25 29.70 20.00 -4.86
N ILE A 26 30.24 20.58 -3.78
CA ILE A 26 29.44 21.18 -2.70
C ILE A 26 28.66 22.39 -3.22
N ASP A 27 29.28 23.28 -3.98
CA ASP A 27 28.64 24.48 -4.53
C ASP A 27 27.49 24.12 -5.48
N TYR A 28 27.71 23.15 -6.38
CA TYR A 28 26.66 22.62 -7.23
C TYR A 28 25.53 21.96 -6.42
N SER A 29 25.88 21.14 -5.43
CA SER A 29 24.91 20.43 -4.60
C SER A 29 24.02 21.40 -3.81
N MET A 30 24.62 22.41 -3.17
CA MET A 30 23.88 23.44 -2.45
C MET A 30 22.95 24.24 -3.37
N SER A 31 23.44 24.63 -4.55
CA SER A 31 22.63 25.33 -5.55
C SER A 31 21.41 24.51 -5.99
N VAL A 32 21.59 23.20 -6.23
CA VAL A 32 20.48 22.31 -6.60
C VAL A 32 19.48 22.13 -5.45
N ILE A 33 19.97 21.98 -4.21
CA ILE A 33 19.12 21.77 -3.03
C ILE A 33 18.27 23.02 -2.74
N VAL A 34 18.91 24.19 -2.64
CA VAL A 34 18.27 25.43 -2.17
C VAL A 34 17.52 26.16 -3.28
N SER A 35 18.05 26.14 -4.51
CA SER A 35 17.58 27.04 -5.57
C SER A 35 16.96 26.31 -6.76
N ARG A 36 16.67 24.99 -6.64
CA ARG A 36 16.07 24.23 -7.76
C ARG A 36 15.07 23.16 -7.32
N ALA A 37 15.50 22.19 -6.51
CA ALA A 37 14.79 20.93 -6.37
C ALA A 37 13.70 20.92 -5.30
N LEU A 38 13.93 21.58 -4.16
CA LEU A 38 13.04 21.58 -3.00
C LEU A 38 12.14 22.82 -2.95
N PRO A 39 10.89 22.70 -2.48
CA PRO A 39 10.04 23.86 -2.23
C PRO A 39 10.44 24.59 -0.93
N ASP A 40 10.14 25.88 -0.84
CA ASP A 40 10.15 26.61 0.43
C ASP A 40 8.90 26.26 1.24
N VAL A 41 9.04 26.05 2.55
CA VAL A 41 7.91 25.66 3.41
C VAL A 41 6.80 26.73 3.48
N ARG A 42 7.16 28.00 3.30
CA ARG A 42 6.28 29.15 3.50
C ARG A 42 5.24 29.31 2.39
N ASP A 43 5.67 29.19 1.13
CA ASP A 43 4.80 29.32 -0.04
C ASP A 43 4.60 28.02 -0.83
N GLY A 44 5.35 26.97 -0.50
CA GLY A 44 5.30 25.68 -1.20
C GLY A 44 5.87 25.66 -2.61
N MET A 45 6.49 26.76 -3.05
CA MET A 45 6.92 26.94 -4.43
C MET A 45 8.42 26.68 -4.58
N LYS A 46 8.78 26.11 -5.73
CA LYS A 46 10.17 26.10 -6.22
C LYS A 46 10.46 27.44 -6.89
N PRO A 47 11.74 27.84 -7.05
CA PRO A 47 12.09 29.13 -7.66
C PRO A 47 11.47 29.34 -9.05
N VAL A 48 11.44 28.30 -9.90
CA VAL A 48 10.80 28.41 -11.23
C VAL A 48 9.31 28.70 -11.15
N HIS A 49 8.56 28.07 -10.23
CA HIS A 49 7.13 28.31 -10.06
C HIS A 49 6.86 29.74 -9.54
N ARG A 50 7.68 30.20 -8.57
CA ARG A 50 7.58 31.55 -8.01
C ARG A 50 7.81 32.62 -9.06
N ARG A 51 8.85 32.46 -9.87
CA ARG A 51 9.20 33.37 -10.97
C ARG A 51 8.13 33.42 -12.05
N ILE A 52 7.51 32.28 -12.38
CA ILE A 52 6.37 32.22 -13.31
C ILE A 52 5.22 33.07 -12.79
N LEU A 53 4.74 32.81 -11.56
CA LEU A 53 3.61 33.56 -11.02
C LEU A 53 3.91 35.05 -10.82
N TYR A 54 5.14 35.39 -10.39
CA TYR A 54 5.57 36.77 -10.24
C TYR A 54 5.59 37.52 -11.58
N ALA A 55 6.20 36.94 -12.61
CA ALA A 55 6.22 37.54 -13.95
C ALA A 55 4.80 37.71 -14.52
N MET A 56 3.93 36.71 -14.33
CA MET A 56 2.53 36.80 -14.77
C MET A 56 1.77 37.92 -14.04
N ASN A 57 2.06 38.15 -12.75
CA ASN A 57 1.47 39.24 -11.98
C ASN A 57 1.97 40.61 -12.43
N GLU A 58 3.26 40.75 -12.75
CA GLU A 58 3.80 42.01 -13.29
C GLU A 58 3.22 42.36 -14.66
N GLU A 59 2.99 41.37 -15.52
CA GLU A 59 2.36 41.54 -16.84
C GLU A 59 0.83 41.71 -16.76
N GLY A 60 0.25 41.70 -15.56
CA GLY A 60 -1.19 41.89 -15.36
C GLY A 60 -2.04 40.72 -15.91
N LEU A 61 -1.51 39.50 -15.90
CA LEU A 61 -2.20 38.28 -16.36
C LEU A 61 -3.17 37.72 -15.31
N HIS A 62 -4.06 38.59 -14.85
CA HIS A 62 -5.13 38.30 -13.90
C HIS A 62 -6.14 37.29 -14.45
N TYR A 63 -6.83 36.60 -13.55
CA TYR A 63 -7.88 35.64 -13.86
C TYR A 63 -9.02 36.25 -14.68
N SER A 64 -9.38 37.52 -14.42
CA SER A 64 -10.43 38.24 -15.16
C SER A 64 -10.00 38.62 -16.59
N GLY A 65 -8.70 38.59 -16.89
CA GLY A 65 -8.13 38.99 -18.17
C GLY A 65 -8.22 37.94 -19.28
N LYS A 66 -7.74 38.33 -20.47
CA LYS A 66 -7.52 37.39 -21.59
C LYS A 66 -6.26 36.58 -21.35
N THR A 67 -6.25 35.35 -21.83
CA THR A 67 -5.05 34.51 -21.89
C THR A 67 -4.00 35.15 -22.80
N ARG A 68 -2.72 34.84 -22.55
CA ARG A 68 -1.60 35.21 -23.42
C ARG A 68 -0.85 33.98 -23.88
N LYS A 69 -0.18 34.09 -25.03
CA LYS A 69 0.68 33.03 -25.56
C LYS A 69 1.72 32.64 -24.52
N CYS A 70 1.87 31.32 -24.31
CA CYS A 70 2.89 30.81 -23.38
C CYS A 70 4.30 31.24 -23.81
N ALA A 71 4.54 31.42 -25.11
CA ALA A 71 5.78 31.98 -25.65
C ALA A 71 6.16 33.33 -25.01
N THR A 72 5.20 34.23 -24.79
CA THR A 72 5.43 35.54 -24.16
C THR A 72 5.80 35.36 -22.69
N VAL A 73 5.01 34.58 -21.95
CA VAL A 73 5.25 34.31 -20.52
C VAL A 73 6.62 33.65 -20.30
N VAL A 74 6.96 32.66 -21.11
CA VAL A 74 8.28 32.00 -21.06
C VAL A 74 9.38 33.01 -21.36
N GLY A 75 9.25 33.84 -22.40
CA GLY A 75 10.21 34.88 -22.74
C GLY A 75 10.45 35.87 -21.60
N ASP A 76 9.38 36.34 -20.95
CA ASP A 76 9.47 37.27 -19.82
C ASP A 76 10.15 36.65 -18.60
N VAL A 77 9.79 35.40 -18.26
CA VAL A 77 10.41 34.68 -17.14
C VAL A 77 11.91 34.46 -17.39
N LEU A 78 12.28 34.03 -18.60
CA LEU A 78 13.68 33.81 -18.97
C LEU A 78 14.49 35.10 -18.96
N GLY A 79 13.98 36.14 -19.62
CA GLY A 79 14.67 37.41 -19.80
C GLY A 79 14.84 38.20 -18.50
N ARG A 80 13.93 38.01 -17.53
CA ARG A 80 13.93 38.81 -16.29
C ARG A 80 14.43 38.06 -15.06
N TYR A 81 14.12 36.76 -14.93
CA TYR A 81 14.24 36.06 -13.64
C TYR A 81 14.91 34.68 -13.71
N HIS A 82 14.79 33.93 -14.81
CA HIS A 82 15.19 32.51 -14.85
C HIS A 82 16.15 32.22 -16.02
N PRO A 83 17.47 32.42 -15.85
CA PRO A 83 18.47 32.27 -16.91
C PRO A 83 18.81 30.78 -17.18
N HIS A 84 17.79 29.98 -17.51
CA HIS A 84 17.89 28.55 -17.81
C HIS A 84 17.15 28.22 -19.13
N GLY A 85 17.07 26.95 -19.49
CA GLY A 85 16.39 26.53 -20.72
C GLY A 85 14.89 26.85 -20.69
N ASP A 86 14.38 27.33 -21.82
CA ASP A 86 12.96 27.61 -22.08
C ASP A 86 12.04 26.41 -21.81
N ALA A 87 12.49 25.20 -22.19
CA ALA A 87 11.76 23.96 -21.94
C ALA A 87 11.40 23.78 -20.46
N SER A 88 12.33 24.07 -19.55
CA SER A 88 12.10 23.89 -18.10
C SER A 88 11.01 24.81 -17.54
N VAL A 89 10.92 26.05 -18.05
CA VAL A 89 9.88 27.01 -17.69
C VAL A 89 8.56 26.59 -18.30
N TYR A 90 8.56 26.18 -19.57
CA TYR A 90 7.32 25.77 -20.24
C TYR A 90 6.72 24.49 -19.63
N ASP A 91 7.54 23.49 -19.33
CA ASP A 91 7.10 22.25 -18.67
C ASP A 91 6.49 22.54 -17.29
N ALA A 92 7.07 23.50 -16.55
CA ALA A 92 6.51 23.96 -15.28
C ALA A 92 5.14 24.64 -15.48
N ILE A 93 4.98 25.53 -16.45
CA ILE A 93 3.69 26.16 -16.79
C ILE A 93 2.66 25.08 -17.17
N VAL A 94 3.06 24.13 -18.01
CA VAL A 94 2.20 23.03 -18.46
C VAL A 94 1.71 22.21 -17.27
N ARG A 95 2.62 21.77 -16.40
CA ARG A 95 2.28 20.98 -15.21
C ARG A 95 1.37 21.76 -14.24
N LEU A 96 1.62 23.06 -14.07
CA LEU A 96 0.80 23.94 -13.23
C LEU A 96 -0.63 24.17 -13.78
N GLY A 97 -0.85 23.90 -15.07
CA GLY A 97 -2.15 24.00 -15.74
C GLY A 97 -2.83 22.65 -16.01
N GLN A 98 -2.30 21.53 -15.52
CA GLN A 98 -2.85 20.19 -15.72
C GLN A 98 -3.69 19.74 -14.52
N HIS A 99 -4.97 19.44 -14.73
CA HIS A 99 -5.90 19.05 -13.67
C HIS A 99 -5.56 17.69 -13.04
N PHE A 100 -4.92 16.77 -13.78
CA PHE A 100 -4.46 15.47 -13.28
C PHE A 100 -3.12 15.56 -12.53
N SER A 101 -2.38 16.67 -12.68
CA SER A 101 -1.10 16.91 -12.01
C SER A 101 -1.27 17.73 -10.73
N MET A 102 -2.13 18.75 -10.75
CA MET A 102 -2.36 19.69 -9.64
C MET A 102 -3.78 19.53 -9.09
N ARG A 103 -3.90 19.45 -7.76
CA ARG A 103 -5.20 19.37 -7.09
C ARG A 103 -5.99 20.68 -7.19
N TYR A 104 -5.27 21.80 -7.14
CA TYR A 104 -5.74 23.17 -7.34
C TYR A 104 -4.79 23.88 -8.31
N MET A 105 -5.18 24.01 -9.58
CA MET A 105 -4.32 24.54 -10.64
C MET A 105 -4.08 26.05 -10.47
N PRO A 106 -2.82 26.51 -10.26
CA PRO A 106 -2.53 27.94 -10.24
C PRO A 106 -2.57 28.58 -11.64
N ILE A 107 -2.43 27.80 -12.72
CA ILE A 107 -2.47 28.30 -14.10
C ILE A 107 -3.79 27.89 -14.77
N GLN A 108 -4.47 28.87 -15.36
CA GLN A 108 -5.57 28.59 -16.28
C GLN A 108 -5.03 28.49 -17.71
N LYS A 109 -5.28 27.35 -18.35
CA LYS A 109 -4.78 27.01 -19.68
C LYS A 109 -5.81 27.21 -20.79
N GLN A 110 -5.32 27.49 -22.00
CA GLN A 110 -6.06 27.37 -23.26
C GLN A 110 -5.18 26.68 -24.30
N GLY A 111 -5.77 25.69 -25.00
CA GLY A 111 -5.06 24.81 -25.93
C GLY A 111 -4.63 23.48 -25.29
N ASN A 112 -3.84 22.70 -26.04
CA ASN A 112 -3.39 21.36 -25.61
C ASN A 112 -2.18 21.43 -24.67
N PHE A 113 -2.39 21.13 -23.39
CA PHE A 113 -1.37 21.04 -22.34
C PHE A 113 -0.96 19.58 -22.03
N GLY A 114 -1.25 18.65 -22.95
CA GLY A 114 -1.01 17.23 -22.76
C GLY A 114 -2.15 16.52 -22.03
N GLY A 115 -2.09 15.20 -22.04
CA GLY A 115 -3.11 14.30 -21.48
C GLY A 115 -2.56 13.34 -20.43
N ILE A 116 -3.46 12.67 -19.71
CA ILE A 116 -3.13 11.66 -18.69
C ILE A 116 -2.56 10.37 -19.31
N ASP A 117 -2.82 10.13 -20.60
CA ASP A 117 -2.15 9.17 -21.47
C ASP A 117 -0.63 9.48 -21.64
N GLY A 118 -0.23 10.70 -21.28
CA GLY A 118 1.11 11.25 -21.50
C GLY A 118 1.36 11.68 -22.92
N SER A 119 0.29 12.00 -23.66
CA SER A 119 0.37 12.85 -24.83
C SER A 119 1.06 14.16 -24.44
N PRO A 120 2.11 14.60 -25.17
CA PRO A 120 2.83 15.80 -24.83
C PRO A 120 1.97 17.06 -25.05
N ALA A 121 2.31 18.14 -24.36
CA ALA A 121 1.72 19.45 -24.65
C ALA A 121 2.11 19.92 -26.06
N ALA A 122 1.24 20.71 -26.69
CA ALA A 122 1.60 21.42 -27.92
C ALA A 122 2.72 22.43 -27.61
N ALA A 123 3.48 22.86 -28.63
CA ALA A 123 4.51 23.87 -28.44
C ALA A 123 3.95 25.20 -27.88
N TYR A 124 4.72 25.91 -27.06
CA TYR A 124 4.33 27.15 -26.36
C TYR A 124 3.86 28.30 -27.28
N ARG A 125 4.09 28.19 -28.59
CA ARG A 125 3.58 29.12 -29.61
C ARG A 125 2.09 28.93 -29.92
N TYR A 126 1.51 27.78 -29.60
CA TYR A 126 0.11 27.47 -29.83
C TYR A 126 -0.74 27.57 -28.56
N THR A 127 -0.14 27.30 -27.40
CA THR A 127 -0.81 27.33 -26.10
C THR A 127 -0.86 28.74 -25.50
N GLU A 128 -1.85 28.96 -24.66
CA GLU A 128 -2.02 30.21 -23.92
C GLU A 128 -2.29 29.94 -22.43
N ALA A 129 -1.89 30.88 -21.58
CA ALA A 129 -2.02 30.78 -20.13
C ALA A 129 -2.35 32.15 -19.49
N LYS A 130 -2.96 32.10 -18.32
CA LYS A 130 -3.10 33.21 -17.36
C LYS A 130 -3.14 32.67 -15.93
N MET A 131 -3.08 33.54 -14.92
CA MET A 131 -3.28 33.12 -13.54
C MET A 131 -4.72 32.65 -13.31
N SER A 132 -4.87 31.60 -12.51
CA SER A 132 -6.16 31.24 -11.91
C SER A 132 -6.46 32.14 -10.71
N THR A 133 -7.68 32.04 -10.19
CA THR A 133 -8.06 32.68 -8.92
C THR A 133 -7.16 32.25 -7.75
N VAL A 134 -6.74 30.99 -7.69
CA VAL A 134 -5.84 30.49 -6.63
C VAL A 134 -4.45 31.12 -6.73
N ALA A 135 -3.93 31.37 -7.94
CA ALA A 135 -2.65 32.04 -8.11
C ALA A 135 -2.70 33.51 -7.68
N GLU A 136 -3.84 34.19 -7.83
CA GLU A 136 -3.99 35.57 -7.34
C GLU A 136 -3.86 35.65 -5.81
N GLU A 137 -4.41 34.68 -5.08
CA GLU A 137 -4.23 34.59 -3.63
C GLU A 137 -2.76 34.35 -3.22
N MET A 138 -1.95 33.76 -4.11
CA MET A 138 -0.52 33.58 -3.86
C MET A 138 0.25 34.90 -3.92
N VAL A 139 -0.09 35.79 -4.85
CA VAL A 139 0.63 37.06 -5.10
C VAL A 139 -0.07 38.29 -4.49
N ALA A 140 -1.24 38.11 -3.87
CA ALA A 140 -1.99 39.18 -3.24
C ALA A 140 -1.13 39.94 -2.21
N ASP A 141 -1.30 41.27 -2.15
CA ASP A 141 -0.59 42.19 -1.26
C ASP A 141 0.94 42.31 -1.49
N ILE A 142 1.52 41.69 -2.52
CA ILE A 142 2.99 41.70 -2.76
C ILE A 142 3.59 43.11 -2.94
N LYS A 143 2.79 44.09 -3.39
CA LYS A 143 3.21 45.49 -3.54
C LYS A 143 3.21 46.29 -2.22
N LYS A 144 2.78 45.70 -1.11
CA LYS A 144 2.68 46.33 0.22
C LYS A 144 3.87 45.98 1.13
N GLU A 145 5.05 45.78 0.53
CA GLU A 145 6.30 45.45 1.26
C GLU A 145 6.16 44.23 2.20
N THR A 146 5.33 43.25 1.83
CA THR A 146 4.98 42.09 2.68
C THR A 146 6.02 40.99 2.69
N VAL A 147 6.94 40.99 1.72
CA VAL A 147 8.00 40.00 1.55
C VAL A 147 9.29 40.70 1.14
N ASP A 148 10.41 40.04 1.36
CA ASP A 148 11.71 40.57 0.96
C ASP A 148 11.99 40.27 -0.51
N PHE A 149 12.65 41.23 -1.14
CA PHE A 149 13.09 41.16 -2.53
C PHE A 149 14.62 41.05 -2.58
N LEU A 150 15.11 40.35 -3.59
CA LEU A 150 16.53 40.27 -3.93
C LEU A 150 16.73 40.75 -5.35
N PRO A 151 17.92 41.27 -5.69
CA PRO A 151 18.31 41.48 -7.08
C PRO A 151 18.14 40.20 -7.91
N ASN A 152 17.71 40.35 -9.16
CA ASN A 152 17.70 39.26 -10.12
C ASN A 152 19.14 38.90 -10.56
N PHE A 153 19.28 37.96 -11.51
CA PHE A 153 20.58 37.42 -11.89
C PHE A 153 21.57 38.42 -12.54
N ASP A 154 21.09 39.58 -13.00
CA ASP A 154 21.91 40.65 -13.60
C ASP A 154 21.81 41.99 -12.85
N ASP A 155 21.23 41.99 -11.64
CA ASP A 155 21.02 43.15 -10.77
C ASP A 155 20.21 44.32 -11.39
N THR A 156 19.52 44.11 -12.51
CA THR A 156 18.69 45.17 -13.14
C THR A 156 17.27 45.24 -12.60
N ARG A 157 16.81 44.18 -11.94
CA ARG A 157 15.45 44.03 -11.39
C ARG A 157 15.50 43.41 -10.00
N GLN A 158 14.32 43.35 -9.37
CA GLN A 158 14.12 42.72 -8.08
C GLN A 158 13.14 41.54 -8.23
N GLU A 159 13.38 40.44 -7.53
CA GLU A 159 12.47 39.29 -7.44
C GLU A 159 12.17 38.93 -5.97
N PRO A 160 10.95 38.44 -5.67
CA PRO A 160 10.60 38.10 -4.30
C PRO A 160 11.27 36.79 -3.86
N THR A 161 11.79 36.79 -2.63
CA THR A 161 12.37 35.59 -2.00
C THR A 161 11.32 34.49 -1.75
N VAL A 162 10.10 34.91 -1.42
CA VAL A 162 8.92 34.10 -1.10
C VAL A 162 7.67 34.86 -1.54
N LEU A 163 6.57 34.19 -1.86
CA LEU A 163 5.29 34.87 -2.11
C LEU A 163 4.51 35.15 -0.81
N PRO A 164 3.65 36.19 -0.78
CA PRO A 164 2.74 36.43 0.35
C PRO A 164 1.85 35.21 0.70
N ALA A 165 1.48 34.41 -0.30
CA ALA A 165 0.91 33.08 -0.17
C ALA A 165 -0.28 32.99 0.81
N LYS A 166 -1.40 33.68 0.52
CA LYS A 166 -2.63 33.51 1.31
C LYS A 166 -3.15 32.08 1.23
N PHE A 167 -3.02 31.44 0.07
CA PHE A 167 -3.40 30.05 -0.15
C PHE A 167 -2.32 29.07 0.36
N PRO A 168 -2.67 28.04 1.16
CA PRO A 168 -1.71 27.06 1.70
C PRO A 168 -1.24 26.05 0.64
N PHE A 169 -0.48 26.53 -0.34
CA PHE A 169 -0.17 25.79 -1.57
C PHE A 169 0.57 24.46 -1.32
N LEU A 170 1.57 24.44 -0.43
CA LEU A 170 2.34 23.22 -0.14
C LEU A 170 1.45 22.10 0.41
N LEU A 171 0.54 22.45 1.32
CA LEU A 171 -0.39 21.51 1.95
C LEU A 171 -1.44 21.03 0.94
N ALA A 172 -2.00 21.94 0.16
CA ALA A 172 -3.09 21.66 -0.77
C ALA A 172 -2.63 20.90 -2.03
N ASN A 173 -1.50 21.27 -2.63
CA ASN A 173 -1.00 20.69 -3.88
C ASN A 173 0.16 19.70 -3.70
N GLY A 174 0.87 19.74 -2.58
CA GLY A 174 2.09 18.96 -2.41
C GLY A 174 3.23 19.45 -3.32
N SER A 175 4.28 18.63 -3.40
CA SER A 175 5.46 18.91 -4.23
C SER A 175 6.27 17.64 -4.41
N SER A 176 6.91 17.49 -5.58
CA SER A 176 7.84 16.38 -5.83
C SER A 176 9.14 16.92 -6.42
N GLY A 177 10.28 16.39 -5.98
CA GLY A 177 11.59 16.84 -6.42
C GLY A 177 12.72 15.93 -5.97
N ILE A 178 13.70 15.75 -6.84
CA ILE A 178 14.93 15.01 -6.55
C ILE A 178 16.07 16.02 -6.53
N ALA A 179 16.76 16.12 -5.40
CA ALA A 179 17.94 16.97 -5.22
C ALA A 179 19.21 16.09 -5.16
N VAL A 180 20.35 16.68 -4.77
CA VAL A 180 21.58 15.91 -4.54
C VAL A 180 21.51 15.25 -3.15
N GLY A 181 21.49 13.91 -3.11
CA GLY A 181 21.47 13.13 -1.87
C GLY A 181 20.14 13.10 -1.11
N MET A 182 19.09 13.75 -1.62
CA MET A 182 17.78 13.83 -0.96
C MET A 182 16.64 13.96 -1.98
N ALA A 183 15.41 13.67 -1.53
CA ALA A 183 14.20 13.81 -2.34
C ALA A 183 13.04 14.29 -1.47
N THR A 184 12.10 14.98 -2.10
CA THR A 184 10.80 15.35 -1.54
C THR A 184 9.68 14.75 -2.38
N ASN A 185 8.64 14.26 -1.73
CA ASN A 185 7.47 13.71 -2.38
C ASN A 185 6.25 13.86 -1.45
N MET A 186 5.57 14.98 -1.57
CA MET A 186 4.47 15.41 -0.71
C MET A 186 3.16 15.28 -1.48
N PRO A 187 2.16 14.57 -0.93
CA PRO A 187 0.89 14.40 -1.61
C PRO A 187 -0.01 15.65 -1.46
N PRO A 188 -0.94 15.87 -2.39
CA PRO A 188 -1.98 16.90 -2.26
C PRO A 188 -3.01 16.55 -1.18
N HIS A 189 -3.73 17.56 -0.68
CA HIS A 189 -4.78 17.43 0.32
C HIS A 189 -5.99 18.30 -0.03
N ASN A 190 -7.15 17.97 0.56
CA ASN A 190 -8.37 18.73 0.37
C ASN A 190 -8.29 20.08 1.10
N LEU A 191 -8.63 21.17 0.41
CA LEU A 191 -8.54 22.53 0.93
C LEU A 191 -9.44 22.76 2.15
N ARG A 192 -10.66 22.22 2.18
CA ARG A 192 -11.57 22.41 3.32
C ARG A 192 -11.00 21.79 4.58
N GLU A 193 -10.39 20.61 4.47
CA GLU A 193 -9.71 19.94 5.58
C GLU A 193 -8.47 20.72 6.04
N ILE A 194 -7.65 21.22 5.10
CA ILE A 194 -6.46 22.01 5.43
C ILE A 194 -6.81 23.34 6.09
N CYS A 195 -7.77 24.09 5.56
CA CYS A 195 -8.24 25.33 6.17
C CYS A 195 -8.80 25.07 7.58
N SER A 196 -9.58 24.01 7.77
CA SER A 196 -10.10 23.63 9.09
C SER A 196 -8.97 23.28 10.07
N ALA A 197 -7.91 22.63 9.60
CA ALA A 197 -6.75 22.27 10.41
C ALA A 197 -5.89 23.50 10.78
N ILE A 198 -5.74 24.46 9.87
CA ILE A 198 -5.11 25.75 10.14
C ILE A 198 -5.91 26.52 11.20
N SER A 199 -7.24 26.60 11.04
CA SER A 199 -8.13 27.22 12.01
C SER A 199 -8.02 26.57 13.40
N ALA A 200 -8.00 25.23 13.46
CA ALA A 200 -7.84 24.49 14.72
C ALA A 200 -6.47 24.75 15.39
N TYR A 201 -5.40 24.87 14.60
CA TYR A 201 -4.07 25.22 15.11
C TYR A 201 -4.02 26.66 15.63
N ILE A 202 -4.71 27.60 14.97
CA ILE A 202 -4.81 28.99 15.44
C ILE A 202 -5.57 29.06 16.77
N ASP A 203 -6.66 28.30 16.91
CA ASP A 203 -7.45 28.25 18.15
C ASP A 203 -6.68 27.60 19.30
N ASN A 204 -5.86 26.59 18.99
CA ASN A 204 -5.04 25.88 19.97
C ASN A 204 -3.69 25.46 19.36
N PRO A 205 -2.60 26.22 19.60
CA PRO A 205 -1.26 25.86 19.11
C PRO A 205 -0.76 24.49 19.64
N ASP A 206 -1.28 24.04 20.77
CA ASP A 206 -0.94 22.76 21.39
C ASP A 206 -1.77 21.58 20.85
N VAL A 207 -2.65 21.81 19.86
CA VAL A 207 -3.46 20.77 19.21
C VAL A 207 -2.59 19.56 18.85
N SER A 208 -3.07 18.38 19.23
CA SER A 208 -2.34 17.13 19.03
C SER A 208 -2.33 16.71 17.56
N LEU A 209 -1.34 15.91 17.18
CA LEU A 209 -1.30 15.31 15.85
C LEU A 209 -2.52 14.42 15.61
N GLU A 210 -3.01 13.72 16.63
CA GLU A 210 -4.19 12.88 16.58
C GLU A 210 -5.47 13.68 16.26
N GLU A 211 -5.65 14.85 16.88
CA GLU A 211 -6.77 15.76 16.58
C GLU A 211 -6.67 16.31 15.15
N LEU A 212 -5.47 16.74 14.72
CA LEU A 212 -5.24 17.18 13.35
C LEU A 212 -5.52 16.07 12.32
N CYS A 213 -5.18 14.81 12.63
CA CYS A 213 -5.53 13.65 11.79
C CYS A 213 -7.05 13.36 11.78
N GLY A 214 -7.79 13.81 12.78
CA GLY A 214 -9.26 13.76 12.78
C GLY A 214 -9.88 14.74 11.78
N ILE A 215 -9.20 15.86 11.51
CA ILE A 215 -9.62 16.89 10.56
C ILE A 215 -9.09 16.59 9.14
N VAL A 216 -7.78 16.40 9.01
CA VAL A 216 -7.11 16.04 7.75
C VAL A 216 -7.12 14.52 7.63
N LYS A 217 -8.10 13.99 6.89
CA LYS A 217 -8.39 12.56 6.83
C LYS A 217 -7.27 11.77 6.12
N GLY A 218 -6.57 12.41 5.20
CA GLY A 218 -5.54 11.83 4.36
C GLY A 218 -5.29 12.68 3.10
N PRO A 219 -4.37 12.24 2.22
CA PRO A 219 -4.22 12.83 0.89
C PRO A 219 -5.51 12.87 0.08
N ASP A 220 -5.64 13.86 -0.79
CA ASP A 220 -6.74 13.99 -1.75
C ASP A 220 -6.16 14.22 -3.15
N PHE A 221 -6.09 13.16 -3.95
CA PHE A 221 -5.44 13.18 -5.25
C PHE A 221 -6.35 13.76 -6.33
N PRO A 222 -5.81 14.51 -7.30
CA PRO A 222 -6.61 15.06 -8.39
C PRO A 222 -7.31 13.98 -9.25
N THR A 223 -6.71 12.79 -9.36
CA THR A 223 -7.21 11.64 -10.12
C THR A 223 -8.16 10.74 -9.32
N GLY A 224 -8.50 11.11 -8.08
CA GLY A 224 -9.34 10.30 -7.20
C GLY A 224 -8.62 9.05 -6.68
N GLY A 225 -9.21 7.89 -6.93
CA GLY A 225 -8.76 6.59 -6.45
C GLY A 225 -9.24 6.28 -5.02
N ILE A 226 -8.85 5.10 -4.56
CA ILE A 226 -9.21 4.59 -3.24
C ILE A 226 -7.92 4.31 -2.47
N ILE A 227 -7.75 4.99 -1.35
CA ILE A 227 -6.70 4.69 -0.38
C ILE A 227 -7.16 3.55 0.52
N PHE A 228 -6.29 2.56 0.70
CA PHE A 228 -6.50 1.45 1.62
C PHE A 228 -5.59 1.55 2.83
N GLY A 229 -6.17 1.44 4.01
CA GLY A 229 -5.47 1.55 5.28
C GLY A 229 -5.16 2.99 5.68
N ARG A 230 -5.07 3.22 7.00
CA ARG A 230 -4.73 4.53 7.58
C ARG A 230 -3.34 4.57 8.21
N ARG A 231 -2.67 3.43 8.33
CA ARG A 231 -1.36 3.35 9.01
C ARG A 231 -0.31 4.19 8.29
N GLY A 232 -0.27 4.11 6.97
CA GLY A 232 0.65 4.88 6.13
C GLY A 232 0.45 6.40 6.25
N ILE A 233 -0.81 6.85 6.29
CA ILE A 233 -1.19 8.26 6.47
C ILE A 233 -0.71 8.76 7.84
N LYS A 234 -1.06 8.05 8.91
CA LYS A 234 -0.67 8.43 10.29
C LYS A 234 0.85 8.50 10.43
N GLN A 235 1.58 7.54 9.86
CA GLN A 235 3.04 7.54 9.89
C GLN A 235 3.62 8.76 9.14
N ALA A 236 3.09 9.08 7.96
CA ALA A 236 3.49 10.24 7.18
C ALA A 236 3.28 11.54 7.93
N TYR A 237 2.13 11.72 8.56
CA TYR A 237 1.83 12.94 9.32
C TYR A 237 2.66 13.08 10.60
N LYS A 238 2.94 11.97 11.29
CA LYS A 238 3.72 11.97 12.53
C LYS A 238 5.22 12.11 12.33
N THR A 239 5.77 11.60 11.22
CA THR A 239 7.23 11.49 11.03
C THR A 239 7.75 12.21 9.79
N GLY A 240 6.86 12.74 8.96
CA GLY A 240 7.19 13.25 7.63
C GLY A 240 7.49 12.17 6.59
N ARG A 241 7.39 10.88 6.94
CA ARG A 241 7.60 9.76 6.02
C ARG A 241 6.53 8.67 6.18
N GLY A 242 6.06 8.13 5.06
CA GLY A 242 5.08 7.05 5.08
C GLY A 242 4.84 6.46 3.70
N LYS A 243 4.13 5.34 3.65
CA LYS A 243 3.77 4.65 2.40
C LYS A 243 2.27 4.49 2.34
N ILE A 244 1.64 5.01 1.29
CA ILE A 244 0.18 5.04 1.15
C ILE A 244 -0.24 4.15 -0.01
N LEU A 245 -1.10 3.18 0.31
CA LEU A 245 -1.80 2.25 -0.58
C LEU A 245 -2.82 2.93 -1.50
N ILE A 246 -2.70 2.99 -2.83
CA ILE A 246 -3.74 3.56 -3.70
C ILE A 246 -4.17 2.55 -4.77
N ARG A 247 -5.49 2.37 -4.95
CA ARG A 247 -6.09 1.59 -6.05
C ARG A 247 -6.92 2.47 -6.96
N GLY A 248 -7.00 2.08 -8.23
CA GLY A 248 -7.97 2.63 -9.17
C GLY A 248 -9.40 2.22 -8.81
N ARG A 249 -10.37 3.11 -9.05
CA ARG A 249 -11.80 2.82 -8.89
C ARG A 249 -12.29 2.04 -10.10
N PHE A 250 -13.07 1.00 -9.87
CA PHE A 250 -13.59 0.15 -10.93
C PHE A 250 -15.04 -0.25 -10.69
N ASN A 251 -15.71 -0.59 -11.78
CA ASN A 251 -17.01 -1.25 -11.82
C ASN A 251 -16.91 -2.52 -12.68
N ILE A 252 -17.75 -3.52 -12.39
CA ILE A 252 -17.89 -4.72 -13.22
C ILE A 252 -19.26 -4.67 -13.88
N GLU A 253 -19.29 -4.68 -15.20
CA GLU A 253 -20.50 -4.73 -16.00
C GLU A 253 -20.68 -6.12 -16.63
N VAL A 254 -21.92 -6.58 -16.74
CA VAL A 254 -22.25 -7.87 -17.36
C VAL A 254 -23.11 -7.62 -18.59
N ASP A 255 -22.66 -8.09 -19.76
CA ASP A 255 -23.43 -7.96 -21.00
C ASP A 255 -24.63 -8.94 -21.05
N LYS A 256 -25.56 -8.72 -21.98
CA LYS A 256 -26.75 -9.60 -22.17
C LYS A 256 -26.40 -11.05 -22.52
N ARG A 257 -25.15 -11.34 -22.89
CA ARG A 257 -24.64 -12.67 -23.24
C ARG A 257 -23.85 -13.30 -22.07
N GLY A 258 -23.83 -12.66 -20.91
CA GLY A 258 -23.16 -13.13 -19.69
C GLY A 258 -21.65 -12.93 -19.66
N ARG A 259 -21.09 -12.04 -20.50
CA ARG A 259 -19.67 -11.68 -20.43
C ARG A 259 -19.47 -10.51 -19.47
N GLU A 260 -18.50 -10.66 -18.58
CA GLU A 260 -18.10 -9.64 -17.62
C GLU A 260 -17.04 -8.71 -18.22
N THR A 261 -17.15 -7.41 -17.96
CA THR A 261 -16.18 -6.38 -18.36
C THR A 261 -15.78 -5.59 -17.10
N ILE A 262 -14.48 -5.43 -16.88
CA ILE A 262 -13.96 -4.58 -15.80
C ILE A 262 -13.70 -3.19 -16.38
N ILE A 263 -14.25 -2.16 -15.73
CA ILE A 263 -14.12 -0.77 -16.16
C ILE A 263 -13.48 0.02 -15.03
N PHE A 264 -12.29 0.55 -15.26
CA PHE A 264 -11.68 1.51 -14.35
C PHE A 264 -12.07 2.94 -14.74
N THR A 265 -12.63 3.67 -13.76
CA THR A 265 -13.07 5.07 -13.90
C THR A 265 -12.09 6.06 -13.28
N GLU A 266 -11.20 5.58 -12.41
CA GLU A 266 -10.16 6.37 -11.77
C GLU A 266 -8.89 5.52 -11.66
N ILE A 267 -7.72 6.15 -11.77
CA ILE A 267 -6.43 5.49 -11.64
C ILE A 267 -5.57 6.14 -10.55
N PRO A 268 -4.61 5.41 -9.96
CA PRO A 268 -3.71 5.99 -8.98
C PRO A 268 -2.93 7.20 -9.51
N TYR A 269 -2.60 8.12 -8.62
CA TYR A 269 -1.91 9.37 -8.95
C TYR A 269 -0.54 9.12 -9.62
N GLN A 270 -0.20 9.94 -10.62
CA GLN A 270 1.02 9.86 -11.44
C GLN A 270 1.17 8.57 -12.29
N VAL A 271 0.08 7.83 -12.50
CA VAL A 271 0.04 6.71 -13.44
C VAL A 271 -0.45 7.20 -14.80
N ARG A 272 0.22 6.77 -15.88
CA ARG A 272 -0.20 7.04 -17.25
C ARG A 272 -1.10 5.93 -17.78
N THR A 273 -2.22 6.29 -18.39
CA THR A 273 -3.19 5.30 -18.90
C THR A 273 -2.60 4.46 -20.03
N ASP A 274 -1.87 5.07 -20.97
CA ASP A 274 -1.19 4.38 -22.07
C ASP A 274 -0.23 3.29 -21.61
N ASP A 275 0.66 3.64 -20.67
CA ASP A 275 1.68 2.71 -20.16
C ASP A 275 1.01 1.56 -19.39
N LEU A 276 -0.07 1.87 -18.66
CA LEU A 276 -0.88 0.88 -17.97
C LEU A 276 -1.58 -0.08 -18.95
N CYS A 277 -2.25 0.44 -19.97
CA CYS A 277 -2.94 -0.35 -21.00
C CYS A 277 -1.97 -1.24 -21.78
N LYS A 278 -0.80 -0.71 -22.18
CA LYS A 278 0.28 -1.49 -22.81
C LYS A 278 0.72 -2.64 -21.89
N ARG A 279 0.95 -2.35 -20.61
CA ARG A 279 1.37 -3.36 -19.64
C ARG A 279 0.32 -4.45 -19.44
N ILE A 280 -0.96 -4.10 -19.36
CA ILE A 280 -2.06 -5.07 -19.25
C ILE A 280 -2.10 -5.94 -20.51
N GLY A 281 -1.95 -5.34 -21.70
CA GLY A 281 -1.90 -6.05 -22.97
C GLY A 281 -0.73 -7.05 -23.07
N GLU A 282 0.45 -6.68 -22.59
CA GLU A 282 1.62 -7.58 -22.47
C GLU A 282 1.31 -8.76 -21.54
N LEU A 283 0.80 -8.50 -20.34
CA LEU A 283 0.49 -9.55 -19.36
C LEU A 283 -0.56 -10.54 -19.87
N ALA A 284 -1.54 -10.06 -20.64
CA ALA A 284 -2.55 -10.90 -21.29
C ALA A 284 -1.95 -11.72 -22.44
N ARG A 285 -1.10 -11.11 -23.27
CA ARG A 285 -0.44 -11.76 -24.42
C ARG A 285 0.51 -12.87 -23.97
N ASP A 286 1.29 -12.61 -22.92
CA ASP A 286 2.28 -13.54 -22.36
C ASP A 286 1.64 -14.62 -21.46
N LYS A 287 0.29 -14.64 -21.37
CA LYS A 287 -0.50 -15.55 -20.53
C LYS A 287 -0.12 -15.50 -19.04
N ILE A 288 0.40 -14.36 -18.57
CA ILE A 288 0.68 -14.12 -17.15
C ILE A 288 -0.63 -13.84 -16.41
N ILE A 289 -1.56 -13.13 -17.05
CA ILE A 289 -2.94 -12.96 -16.58
C ILE A 289 -3.86 -13.61 -17.61
N GLU A 290 -4.37 -14.79 -17.26
CA GLU A 290 -5.38 -15.47 -18.08
C GLU A 290 -6.75 -14.85 -17.88
N GLY A 291 -7.64 -15.01 -18.87
CA GLY A 291 -9.01 -14.49 -18.81
C GLY A 291 -9.23 -13.08 -19.39
N ILE A 292 -8.18 -12.35 -19.77
CA ILE A 292 -8.31 -11.08 -20.50
C ILE A 292 -8.43 -11.36 -22.01
N GLU A 293 -9.48 -10.86 -22.64
CA GLU A 293 -9.68 -10.91 -24.10
C GLU A 293 -9.05 -9.68 -24.75
N ARG A 294 -9.38 -8.49 -24.25
CA ARG A 294 -8.90 -7.21 -24.79
C ARG A 294 -8.84 -6.15 -23.70
N VAL A 295 -7.89 -5.22 -23.83
CA VAL A 295 -7.84 -3.98 -23.07
C VAL A 295 -7.94 -2.81 -24.04
N ASN A 296 -8.75 -1.81 -23.69
CA ASN A 296 -8.93 -0.60 -24.50
C ASN A 296 -8.96 0.63 -23.60
N ASP A 297 -8.27 1.70 -24.00
CA ASP A 297 -8.43 3.01 -23.39
C ASP A 297 -9.60 3.74 -24.10
N GLY A 298 -10.71 3.90 -23.39
CA GLY A 298 -11.88 4.64 -23.84
C GLY A 298 -11.99 6.02 -23.19
N SER A 299 -10.90 6.52 -22.59
CA SER A 299 -10.88 7.82 -21.92
C SER A 299 -11.16 8.95 -22.91
N ALA A 300 -11.99 9.91 -22.50
CA ALA A 300 -12.38 11.05 -23.33
C ALA A 300 -12.09 12.35 -22.57
N GLY A 301 -11.09 13.11 -23.05
CA GLY A 301 -10.64 14.32 -22.36
C GLY A 301 -10.10 13.99 -20.97
N ASP A 302 -10.79 14.47 -19.94
CA ASP A 302 -10.39 14.35 -18.54
C ASP A 302 -11.03 13.12 -17.85
N ASP A 303 -12.00 12.47 -18.50
CA ASP A 303 -12.71 11.30 -17.96
C ASP A 303 -11.95 10.01 -18.27
N VAL A 304 -11.39 9.39 -17.23
CA VAL A 304 -10.68 8.12 -17.35
C VAL A 304 -11.67 6.98 -17.54
N ARG A 305 -11.46 6.17 -18.58
CA ARG A 305 -12.27 4.98 -18.85
C ARG A 305 -11.43 3.87 -19.48
N ILE A 306 -10.80 3.05 -18.65
CA ILE A 306 -10.05 1.87 -19.12
C ILE A 306 -10.99 0.66 -19.10
N VAL A 307 -11.14 0.01 -20.25
CA VAL A 307 -12.06 -1.11 -20.46
C VAL A 307 -11.26 -2.40 -20.62
N ILE A 308 -11.54 -3.39 -19.78
CA ILE A 308 -10.91 -4.71 -19.84
C ILE A 308 -12.02 -5.74 -20.07
N GLU A 309 -12.10 -6.20 -21.31
CA GLU A 309 -13.05 -7.24 -21.73
C GLU A 309 -12.50 -8.62 -21.36
N LEU A 310 -13.31 -9.43 -20.69
CA LEU A 310 -12.89 -10.76 -20.23
C LEU A 310 -13.38 -11.86 -21.17
N LYS A 311 -12.59 -12.93 -21.27
CA LYS A 311 -12.95 -14.15 -21.98
C LYS A 311 -14.16 -14.82 -21.32
N ARG A 312 -14.96 -15.52 -22.12
CA ARG A 312 -16.12 -16.29 -21.62
C ARG A 312 -15.66 -17.31 -20.57
N GLY A 313 -16.28 -17.28 -19.38
CA GLY A 313 -15.96 -18.18 -18.26
C GLY A 313 -14.82 -17.71 -17.36
N ALA A 314 -14.19 -16.55 -17.65
CA ALA A 314 -13.24 -15.95 -16.72
C ALA A 314 -13.96 -15.32 -15.53
N ILE A 315 -13.40 -15.46 -14.33
CA ILE A 315 -13.94 -14.90 -13.09
C ILE A 315 -13.37 -13.49 -12.91
N ALA A 316 -14.17 -12.43 -13.07
CA ALA A 316 -13.68 -11.05 -13.07
C ALA A 316 -12.86 -10.69 -11.83
N LYS A 317 -13.29 -11.14 -10.65
CA LYS A 317 -12.61 -10.84 -9.40
C LYS A 317 -11.20 -11.45 -9.31
N VAL A 318 -10.96 -12.63 -9.91
CA VAL A 318 -9.63 -13.25 -9.97
C VAL A 318 -8.71 -12.43 -10.87
N VAL A 319 -9.19 -12.05 -12.06
CA VAL A 319 -8.46 -11.20 -13.00
C VAL A 319 -8.13 -9.85 -12.36
N LEU A 320 -9.11 -9.24 -11.69
CA LEU A 320 -8.96 -7.97 -10.98
C LEU A 320 -7.86 -8.03 -9.90
N ASN A 321 -7.83 -9.08 -9.08
CA ASN A 321 -6.78 -9.26 -8.08
C ASN A 321 -5.39 -9.38 -8.71
N GLN A 322 -5.27 -10.11 -9.82
CA GLN A 322 -4.01 -10.21 -10.56
C GLN A 322 -3.61 -8.86 -11.17
N LEU A 323 -4.56 -8.10 -11.70
CA LEU A 323 -4.34 -6.74 -12.22
C LEU A 323 -3.80 -5.82 -11.11
N PHE A 324 -4.39 -5.80 -9.93
CA PHE A 324 -3.85 -5.02 -8.80
C PHE A 324 -2.46 -5.49 -8.36
N SER A 325 -2.20 -6.79 -8.36
CA SER A 325 -0.89 -7.31 -7.92
C SER A 325 0.24 -7.04 -8.93
N LYS A 326 -0.07 -7.00 -10.23
CA LYS A 326 0.93 -7.00 -11.31
C LYS A 326 0.99 -5.73 -12.15
N THR A 327 0.12 -4.74 -11.88
CA THR A 327 0.03 -3.49 -12.66
C THR A 327 -0.05 -2.27 -11.75
N ALA A 328 0.11 -1.08 -12.34
CA ALA A 328 -0.02 0.19 -11.64
C ALA A 328 -1.47 0.59 -11.29
N LEU A 329 -2.45 -0.29 -11.52
CA LEU A 329 -3.82 -0.12 -10.99
C LEU A 329 -3.86 -0.16 -9.46
N GLN A 330 -2.86 -0.76 -8.84
CA GLN A 330 -2.53 -0.56 -7.44
C GLN A 330 -1.09 -0.04 -7.37
N SER A 331 -0.92 1.15 -6.79
CA SER A 331 0.40 1.75 -6.64
C SER A 331 0.60 2.21 -5.20
N SER A 332 1.86 2.43 -4.81
CA SER A 332 2.18 2.99 -3.52
C SER A 332 2.78 4.37 -3.66
N PHE A 333 2.23 5.35 -2.94
CA PHE A 333 2.80 6.68 -2.84
C PHE A 333 3.73 6.75 -1.62
N GLY A 334 5.03 6.95 -1.85
CA GLY A 334 6.02 7.14 -0.80
C GLY A 334 6.10 8.60 -0.39
N VAL A 335 5.54 8.95 0.77
CA VAL A 335 5.53 10.31 1.31
C VAL A 335 6.90 10.65 1.90
N ILE A 336 7.45 11.79 1.51
CA ILE A 336 8.63 12.41 2.10
C ILE A 336 8.37 13.92 2.18
N ASN A 337 7.99 14.39 3.36
CA ASN A 337 7.73 15.79 3.66
C ASN A 337 9.02 16.55 3.93
N LEU A 338 9.79 16.78 2.86
CA LEU A 338 11.05 17.52 2.91
C LEU A 338 10.87 18.89 2.23
N ALA A 339 11.12 19.97 2.97
CA ALA A 339 11.04 21.34 2.46
C ALA A 339 12.17 22.21 3.02
N LEU A 340 12.40 23.38 2.43
CA LEU A 340 13.36 24.35 2.94
C LEU A 340 12.74 25.17 4.06
N VAL A 341 13.35 25.13 5.24
CA VAL A 341 13.05 25.97 6.39
C VAL A 341 14.24 26.91 6.58
N LYS A 342 14.04 28.22 6.40
CA LYS A 342 15.12 29.23 6.48
C LYS A 342 16.36 28.84 5.64
N GLY A 343 16.12 28.30 4.44
CA GLY A 343 17.17 27.87 3.50
C GLY A 343 17.79 26.50 3.78
N ARG A 344 17.33 25.74 4.79
CA ARG A 344 17.85 24.42 5.14
C ARG A 344 16.82 23.31 4.89
N PRO A 345 17.20 22.16 4.32
CA PRO A 345 16.27 21.06 4.10
C PRO A 345 15.92 20.36 5.42
N GLU A 346 14.63 20.31 5.76
CA GLU A 346 14.13 19.67 6.98
C GLU A 346 12.95 18.73 6.68
N ILE A 347 12.88 17.61 7.42
CA ILE A 347 11.75 16.68 7.36
C ILE A 347 10.69 17.15 8.35
N LEU A 348 9.46 17.35 7.86
CA LEU A 348 8.40 18.04 8.58
C LEU A 348 7.20 17.13 8.85
N THR A 349 6.64 17.24 10.05
CA THR A 349 5.34 16.65 10.40
C THR A 349 4.20 17.47 9.79
N LEU A 350 2.97 16.94 9.82
CA LEU A 350 1.80 17.74 9.41
C LEU A 350 1.65 19.01 10.26
N LYS A 351 1.88 18.89 11.57
CA LYS A 351 1.82 20.03 12.50
C LYS A 351 2.89 21.08 12.17
N ASP A 352 4.11 20.66 11.84
CA ASP A 352 5.17 21.61 11.45
C ASP A 352 4.82 22.37 10.17
N LEU A 353 4.26 21.69 9.17
CA LEU A 353 3.84 22.34 7.91
C LEU A 353 2.77 23.41 8.16
N ILE A 354 1.76 23.10 8.99
CA ILE A 354 0.71 24.06 9.37
C ILE A 354 1.31 25.22 10.16
N ARG A 355 2.16 24.94 11.16
CA ARG A 355 2.84 25.97 11.96
C ARG A 355 3.60 26.94 11.07
N TYR A 356 4.47 26.45 10.18
CA TYR A 356 5.29 27.33 9.35
C TYR A 356 4.47 28.15 8.35
N PHE A 357 3.35 27.61 7.87
CA PHE A 357 2.41 28.40 7.08
C PHE A 357 1.78 29.53 7.92
N VAL A 358 1.31 29.25 9.13
CA VAL A 358 0.69 30.25 10.02
C VAL A 358 1.71 31.33 10.43
N GLU A 359 2.95 30.95 10.76
CA GLU A 359 4.04 31.88 11.07
C GLU A 359 4.32 32.83 9.89
N HIS A 360 4.40 32.29 8.67
CA HIS A 360 4.58 33.11 7.46
C HIS A 360 3.41 34.07 7.25
N ARG A 361 2.16 33.59 7.40
CA ARG A 361 0.97 34.43 7.31
C ARG A 361 0.97 35.53 8.37
N GLN A 362 1.38 35.24 9.60
CA GLN A 362 1.49 36.23 10.66
C GLN A 362 2.49 37.33 10.31
N GLU A 363 3.66 36.97 9.78
CA GLU A 363 4.65 37.95 9.31
C GLU A 363 4.09 38.83 8.19
N VAL A 364 3.51 38.20 7.16
CA VAL A 364 2.95 38.89 5.98
C VAL A 364 1.84 39.85 6.39
N VAL A 365 0.88 39.41 7.21
CA VAL A 365 -0.23 40.26 7.68
C VAL A 365 0.29 41.39 8.56
N THR A 366 1.26 41.14 9.45
CA THR A 366 1.87 42.19 10.27
C THR A 366 2.55 43.25 9.41
N ARG A 367 3.33 42.85 8.39
CA ARG A 367 3.99 43.78 7.45
C ARG A 367 2.97 44.57 6.63
N ARG A 368 1.92 43.91 6.13
CA ARG A 368 0.81 44.57 5.44
C ARG A 368 0.14 45.62 6.31
N THR A 369 -0.20 45.28 7.55
CA THR A 369 -0.85 46.19 8.50
C THR A 369 0.04 47.38 8.82
N ARG A 370 1.36 47.19 8.97
CA ARG A 370 2.33 48.29 9.14
C ARG A 370 2.43 49.19 7.91
N TYR A 371 2.42 48.61 6.72
CA TYR A 371 2.41 49.35 5.45
C TYR A 371 1.15 50.22 5.33
N ASP A 372 -0.02 49.59 5.52
CA ASP A 372 -1.31 50.27 5.43
C ASP A 372 -1.43 51.36 6.51
N LEU A 373 -0.94 51.11 7.73
CA LEU A 373 -0.91 52.11 8.81
C LEU A 373 -0.04 53.31 8.43
N ARG A 374 1.19 53.06 7.95
CA ARG A 374 2.10 54.12 7.53
C ARG A 374 1.49 54.97 6.41
N LYS A 375 0.87 54.33 5.41
CA LYS A 375 0.19 55.04 4.30
C LYS A 375 -1.02 55.83 4.76
N ALA A 376 -1.83 55.28 5.67
CA ALA A 376 -2.96 55.97 6.25
C ALA A 376 -2.52 57.18 7.09
N GLU A 377 -1.47 57.04 7.91
CA GLU A 377 -0.90 58.13 8.70
C GLU A 377 -0.29 59.24 7.82
N GLU A 378 0.50 58.87 6.80
CA GLU A 378 1.02 59.81 5.79
C GLU A 378 -0.11 60.60 5.13
N ARG A 379 -1.21 59.93 4.72
CA ARG A 379 -2.36 60.58 4.09
C ARG A 379 -3.14 61.47 5.06
N ALA A 380 -3.44 60.98 6.26
CA ALA A 380 -4.14 61.73 7.29
C ALA A 380 -3.36 62.98 7.73
N HIS A 381 -2.02 62.88 7.80
CA HIS A 381 -1.13 64.00 8.10
C HIS A 381 -1.28 65.16 7.10
N ILE A 382 -1.38 64.85 5.81
CA ILE A 382 -1.62 65.85 4.75
C ILE A 382 -3.05 66.40 4.82
N LEU A 383 -4.06 65.55 5.00
CA LEU A 383 -5.46 65.99 5.07
C LEU A 383 -5.73 66.93 6.25
N ARG A 384 -5.12 66.68 7.41
CA ARG A 384 -5.21 67.59 8.58
C ARG A 384 -4.72 68.99 8.23
N ALA A 385 -3.57 69.09 7.57
CA ALA A 385 -3.02 70.38 7.15
C ALA A 385 -3.88 71.07 6.09
N LEU A 386 -4.41 70.32 5.11
CA LEU A 386 -5.31 70.86 4.09
C LEU A 386 -6.60 71.41 4.71
N ILE A 387 -7.21 70.71 5.67
CA ILE A 387 -8.41 71.19 6.35
C ILE A 387 -8.12 72.47 7.14
N VAL A 388 -7.02 72.51 7.90
CA VAL A 388 -6.60 73.74 8.61
C VAL A 388 -6.34 74.89 7.63
N ALA A 389 -5.71 74.62 6.49
CA ALA A 389 -5.45 75.61 5.46
C ALA A 389 -6.75 76.13 4.80
N ILE A 390 -7.72 75.24 4.56
CA ILE A 390 -9.04 75.59 4.00
C ILE A 390 -9.84 76.44 4.99
N ASP A 391 -9.84 76.07 6.27
CA ASP A 391 -10.53 76.82 7.33
C ASP A 391 -9.94 78.23 7.52
N ASN A 392 -8.69 78.45 7.07
CA ASN A 392 -7.96 79.73 7.12
C ASN A 392 -7.55 80.25 5.73
N ILE A 393 -8.35 79.98 4.69
CA ILE A 393 -7.92 80.13 3.29
C ILE A 393 -7.50 81.55 2.90
N ASP A 394 -8.13 82.59 3.46
CA ASP A 394 -7.79 83.98 3.16
C ASP A 394 -6.38 84.35 3.66
N GLU A 395 -5.97 83.82 4.81
CA GLU A 395 -4.64 84.02 5.37
C GLU A 395 -3.60 83.23 4.57
N VAL A 396 -3.91 81.99 4.20
CA VAL A 396 -3.07 81.15 3.33
C VAL A 396 -2.83 81.82 1.98
N ILE A 397 -3.87 82.33 1.32
CA ILE A 397 -3.76 83.05 0.04
C ILE A 397 -2.91 84.32 0.19
N ARG A 398 -3.04 85.04 1.31
CA ARG A 398 -2.25 86.25 1.58
C ARG A 398 -0.76 85.93 1.69
N ILE A 399 -0.41 84.88 2.43
CA ILE A 399 0.98 84.42 2.57
C ILE A 399 1.55 84.00 1.21
N ILE A 400 0.80 83.21 0.43
CA ILE A 400 1.23 82.74 -0.89
C ILE A 400 1.41 83.91 -1.87
N ARG A 401 0.43 84.84 -1.95
CA ARG A 401 0.50 86.00 -2.85
C ARG A 401 1.57 87.03 -2.46
N GLY A 402 1.88 87.13 -1.17
CA GLY A 402 2.93 88.02 -0.65
C GLY A 402 4.35 87.46 -0.80
N SER A 403 4.47 86.18 -1.15
CA SER A 403 5.76 85.50 -1.30
C SER A 403 6.32 85.63 -2.71
N ARG A 404 7.65 85.73 -2.83
CA ARG A 404 8.34 85.89 -4.13
C ARG A 404 8.34 84.60 -4.96
N ASP A 405 8.43 83.46 -4.29
CA ASP A 405 8.51 82.13 -4.91
C ASP A 405 7.89 81.06 -3.98
N THR A 406 7.74 79.84 -4.51
CA THR A 406 7.16 78.70 -3.81
C THR A 406 7.90 78.37 -2.51
N GLN A 407 9.23 78.47 -2.49
CA GLN A 407 10.01 78.16 -1.28
C GLN A 407 9.73 79.16 -0.16
N THR A 408 9.65 80.45 -0.50
CA THR A 408 9.31 81.52 0.45
C THR A 408 7.88 81.34 0.97
N ALA A 409 6.93 80.96 0.10
CA ALA A 409 5.55 80.67 0.49
C ALA A 409 5.46 79.48 1.45
N LYS A 410 6.17 78.38 1.16
CA LYS A 410 6.23 77.21 2.05
C LYS A 410 6.78 77.59 3.42
N ASN A 411 7.93 78.27 3.48
CA ASN A 411 8.54 78.68 4.74
C ASN A 411 7.59 79.56 5.56
N GLY A 412 6.87 80.50 4.93
CA GLY A 412 5.87 81.33 5.60
C GLY A 412 4.67 80.55 6.14
N LEU A 413 4.19 79.55 5.41
CA LEU A 413 3.12 78.65 5.87
C LEU A 413 3.58 77.75 7.02
N MET A 414 4.80 77.22 6.94
CA MET A 414 5.42 76.41 7.99
C MET A 414 5.59 77.21 9.29
N GLU A 415 6.10 78.44 9.21
CA GLU A 415 6.29 79.30 10.39
C GLU A 415 4.95 79.73 11.02
N ARG A 416 3.95 80.03 10.19
CA ARG A 416 2.67 80.56 10.67
C ARG A 416 1.74 79.51 11.29
N PHE A 417 1.68 78.33 10.69
CA PHE A 417 0.73 77.27 11.03
C PHE A 417 1.41 76.00 11.58
N GLU A 418 2.73 76.05 11.80
CA GLU A 418 3.54 74.92 12.30
C GLU A 418 3.46 73.67 11.41
N PHE A 419 3.26 73.88 10.09
CA PHE A 419 3.28 72.79 9.12
C PHE A 419 4.71 72.31 8.85
N ASP A 420 4.85 71.03 8.49
CA ASP A 420 6.11 70.54 7.94
C ASP A 420 6.24 70.82 6.44
N ASP A 421 7.39 70.49 5.86
CA ASP A 421 7.68 70.78 4.45
C ASP A 421 6.72 70.06 3.49
N VAL A 422 6.29 68.83 3.82
CA VAL A 422 5.42 68.01 2.95
C VAL A 422 3.98 68.54 3.00
N GLN A 423 3.50 68.93 4.17
CA GLN A 423 2.21 69.59 4.37
C GLN A 423 2.17 70.95 3.65
N ALA A 424 3.18 71.79 3.85
CA ALA A 424 3.28 73.09 3.19
C ALA A 424 3.33 72.95 1.66
N GLN A 425 4.08 71.96 1.15
CA GLN A 425 4.10 71.63 -0.28
C GLN A 425 2.69 71.26 -0.79
N ALA A 426 1.98 70.37 -0.09
CA ALA A 426 0.65 69.94 -0.48
C ALA A 426 -0.38 71.09 -0.48
N ILE A 427 -0.24 72.07 0.42
CA ILE A 427 -1.09 73.28 0.45
C ILE A 427 -0.80 74.17 -0.74
N VAL A 428 0.47 74.39 -1.09
CA VAL A 428 0.82 75.21 -2.27
C VAL A 428 0.38 74.55 -3.58
N ASP A 429 0.42 73.22 -3.65
CA ASP A 429 -0.04 72.45 -4.81
C ASP A 429 -1.57 72.28 -4.87
N MET A 430 -2.30 72.78 -3.86
CA MET A 430 -3.75 72.66 -3.77
C MET A 430 -4.46 73.41 -4.91
N GLN A 431 -5.31 72.70 -5.65
CA GLN A 431 -6.12 73.28 -6.72
C GLN A 431 -7.33 74.03 -6.16
N LEU A 432 -7.67 75.19 -6.75
CA LEU A 432 -8.81 76.02 -6.33
C LEU A 432 -10.16 75.27 -6.25
N LYS A 433 -10.36 74.24 -7.07
CA LYS A 433 -11.59 73.41 -7.04
C LYS A 433 -11.83 72.75 -5.67
N ARG A 434 -10.77 72.49 -4.89
CA ARG A 434 -10.84 71.89 -3.55
C ARG A 434 -11.52 72.78 -2.51
N LEU A 435 -11.73 74.07 -2.83
CA LEU A 435 -12.41 75.03 -1.96
C LEU A 435 -13.94 75.00 -2.08
N THR A 436 -14.50 74.17 -2.97
CA THR A 436 -15.95 73.98 -3.04
C THR A 436 -16.46 73.22 -1.82
N ASN A 437 -17.66 73.55 -1.32
CA ASN A 437 -18.20 72.94 -0.10
C ASN A 437 -18.22 71.39 -0.14
N LEU A 438 -18.57 70.81 -1.29
CA LEU A 438 -18.60 69.37 -1.48
C LEU A 438 -17.21 68.73 -1.32
N GLU A 439 -16.18 69.33 -1.90
CA GLU A 439 -14.80 68.83 -1.78
C GLU A 439 -14.28 68.94 -0.34
N ILE A 440 -14.67 69.98 0.39
CA ILE A 440 -14.31 70.14 1.81
C ILE A 440 -14.97 69.05 2.66
N GLU A 441 -16.26 68.79 2.43
CA GLU A 441 -16.98 67.70 3.09
C GLU A 441 -16.36 66.33 2.77
N ASP A 442 -15.97 66.10 1.50
CA ASP A 442 -15.30 64.88 1.08
C ASP A 442 -13.93 64.70 1.76
N LEU A 443 -13.13 65.76 1.88
CA LEU A 443 -11.84 65.72 2.59
C LEU A 443 -12.00 65.42 4.09
N ARG A 444 -13.01 66.03 4.73
CA ARG A 444 -13.31 65.77 6.15
C ARG A 444 -13.80 64.34 6.36
N ARG A 445 -14.63 63.82 5.45
CA ARG A 445 -15.08 62.42 5.47
C ARG A 445 -13.90 61.46 5.27
N GLU A 446 -13.04 61.72 4.29
CA GLU A 446 -11.82 60.93 4.05
C GLU A 446 -10.92 60.90 5.30
N LEU A 447 -10.72 62.05 5.95
CA LEU A 447 -9.93 62.10 7.20
C LEU A 447 -10.57 61.27 8.32
N ALA A 448 -11.89 61.41 8.55
CA ALA A 448 -12.59 60.67 9.60
C ALA A 448 -12.54 59.15 9.38
N GLU A 449 -12.67 58.70 8.13
CA GLU A 449 -12.50 57.29 7.74
C GLU A 449 -11.07 56.81 7.99
N LEU A 450 -10.07 57.60 7.61
CA LEU A 450 -8.66 57.28 7.86
C LEU A 450 -8.30 57.25 9.34
N GLU A 451 -8.84 58.14 10.16
CA GLU A 451 -8.59 58.13 11.62
C GLU A 451 -9.18 56.87 12.27
N THR A 452 -10.38 56.47 11.85
CA THR A 452 -10.97 55.19 12.27
C THR A 452 -10.10 54.01 11.85
N LEU A 453 -9.61 54.00 10.61
CA LEU A 453 -8.71 52.97 10.11
C LEU A 453 -7.38 52.94 10.88
N ILE A 454 -6.76 54.09 11.15
CA ILE A 454 -5.50 54.19 11.90
C ILE A 454 -5.66 53.59 13.31
N VAL A 455 -6.76 53.91 14.00
CA VAL A 455 -7.06 53.35 15.32
C VAL A 455 -7.18 51.82 15.23
N HIS A 456 -7.93 51.32 14.25
CA HIS A 456 -8.07 49.88 14.02
C HIS A 456 -6.74 49.18 13.71
N LEU A 457 -5.91 49.74 12.82
CA LEU A 457 -4.62 49.16 12.44
C LEU A 457 -3.61 49.18 13.61
N LYS A 458 -3.60 50.25 14.42
CA LYS A 458 -2.79 50.31 15.66
C LYS A 458 -3.22 49.26 16.67
N ASP A 459 -4.53 49.11 16.86
CA ASP A 459 -5.10 48.09 17.73
C ASP A 459 -4.75 46.67 17.26
N LEU A 460 -4.81 46.41 15.95
CA LEU A 460 -4.41 45.14 15.35
C LEU A 460 -2.92 44.83 15.57
N LEU A 461 -2.03 45.82 15.44
CA LEU A 461 -0.59 45.65 15.68
C LEU A 461 -0.23 45.48 17.16
N ALA A 462 -1.04 46.02 18.07
CA ALA A 462 -0.84 45.90 19.51
C ALA A 462 -1.25 44.52 20.06
N HIS A 463 -2.13 43.81 19.36
CA HIS A 463 -2.75 42.56 19.81
C HIS A 463 -2.50 41.41 18.82
N PRO A 464 -1.43 40.61 18.99
CA PRO A 464 -1.10 39.50 18.09
C PRO A 464 -2.23 38.50 17.85
N GLU A 465 -3.09 38.29 18.85
CA GLU A 465 -4.28 37.44 18.77
C GLU A 465 -5.32 37.93 17.75
N LYS A 466 -5.43 39.26 17.53
CA LYS A 466 -6.31 39.83 16.51
C LYS A 466 -5.77 39.59 15.10
N ILE A 467 -4.45 39.56 14.94
CA ILE A 467 -3.81 39.16 13.67
C ILE A 467 -4.10 37.70 13.36
N LEU A 468 -3.98 36.81 14.36
CA LEU A 468 -4.32 35.40 14.21
C LEU A 468 -5.81 35.20 13.88
N ALA A 469 -6.71 35.96 14.52
CA ALA A 469 -8.13 35.95 14.19
C ALA A 469 -8.40 36.39 12.74
N LEU A 470 -7.71 37.43 12.26
CA LEU A 470 -7.81 37.87 10.86
C LEU A 470 -7.28 36.81 9.89
N ILE A 471 -6.18 36.13 10.21
CA ILE A 471 -5.65 35.03 9.38
C ILE A 471 -6.66 33.88 9.33
N LYS A 472 -7.32 33.56 10.45
CA LYS A 472 -8.37 32.54 10.50
C LYS A 472 -9.56 32.94 9.62
N GLU A 473 -10.01 34.20 9.67
CA GLU A 473 -11.07 34.73 8.81
C GLU A 473 -10.70 34.65 7.32
N GLU A 474 -9.49 35.10 6.96
CA GLU A 474 -8.98 34.98 5.58
C GLU A 474 -8.94 33.49 5.13
N THR A 475 -8.51 32.59 6.02
CA THR A 475 -8.44 31.14 5.75
C THR A 475 -9.81 30.51 5.56
N GLU A 476 -10.81 30.91 6.35
CA GLU A 476 -12.19 30.44 6.20
C GLU A 476 -12.83 30.98 4.92
N SER A 477 -12.55 32.24 4.54
CA SER A 477 -12.99 32.77 3.24
C SER A 477 -12.41 31.96 2.07
N LEU A 478 -11.14 31.53 2.13
CA LEU A 478 -10.56 30.64 1.12
C LEU A 478 -11.28 29.28 1.05
N ARG A 479 -11.65 28.74 2.22
CA ARG A 479 -12.40 27.49 2.32
C ARG A 479 -13.77 27.59 1.65
N GLU A 480 -14.48 28.69 1.85
CA GLU A 480 -15.79 28.94 1.24
C GLU A 480 -15.69 29.20 -0.27
N LYS A 481 -14.71 30.01 -0.69
CA LYS A 481 -14.57 30.46 -2.08
C LYS A 481 -14.00 29.39 -3.01
N TYR A 482 -13.07 28.56 -2.51
CA TYR A 482 -12.30 27.62 -3.33
C TYR A 482 -12.39 26.16 -2.86
N GLY A 483 -12.99 25.90 -1.71
CA GLY A 483 -13.08 24.55 -1.16
C GLY A 483 -14.05 23.67 -1.93
N ASP A 484 -13.61 22.46 -2.24
CA ASP A 484 -14.39 21.44 -2.94
C ASP A 484 -14.49 20.14 -2.15
N ASP A 485 -15.33 19.23 -2.63
CA ASP A 485 -15.49 17.91 -2.02
C ASP A 485 -14.26 17.04 -2.26
N ARG A 486 -14.03 16.11 -1.33
CA ARG A 486 -12.96 15.11 -1.41
C ARG A 486 -13.21 14.19 -2.62
N ARG A 487 -12.15 13.91 -3.37
CA ARG A 487 -12.19 13.03 -4.55
C ARG A 487 -11.70 11.62 -4.23
N THR A 488 -10.67 11.51 -3.40
CA THR A 488 -10.07 10.23 -3.01
C THR A 488 -10.78 9.64 -1.80
N ASP A 489 -11.29 8.42 -1.95
CA ASP A 489 -11.89 7.66 -0.84
C ASP A 489 -10.81 7.04 0.06
N ILE A 490 -11.13 6.85 1.35
CA ILE A 490 -10.24 6.21 2.31
C ILE A 490 -10.99 5.10 3.02
N VAL A 491 -10.62 3.86 2.73
CA VAL A 491 -11.14 2.66 3.39
C VAL A 491 -10.25 2.35 4.61
N ALA A 492 -10.88 2.08 5.75
CA ALA A 492 -10.18 1.84 7.01
C ALA A 492 -9.38 0.53 6.97
N ASP A 493 -9.93 -0.47 6.28
CA ASP A 493 -9.29 -1.77 6.08
C ASP A 493 -8.00 -1.57 5.29
N GLU A 494 -6.91 -2.14 5.80
CA GLU A 494 -5.71 -2.35 4.99
C GLU A 494 -6.11 -3.23 3.79
N VAL A 495 -5.28 -3.26 2.74
CA VAL A 495 -5.51 -4.27 1.69
C VAL A 495 -5.33 -5.64 2.32
N GLU A 496 -6.43 -6.25 2.73
CA GLU A 496 -6.54 -7.69 2.80
C GLU A 496 -6.30 -8.17 1.37
N GLN A 497 -5.35 -9.08 1.19
CA GLN A 497 -5.36 -9.88 -0.01
C GLN A 497 -6.76 -10.50 -0.02
N ILE A 498 -7.63 -10.09 -0.94
CA ILE A 498 -8.93 -10.75 -1.12
C ILE A 498 -8.57 -12.23 -1.23
N ASN A 499 -8.91 -13.00 -0.20
CA ASN A 499 -8.70 -14.43 -0.23
C ASN A 499 -9.56 -14.89 -1.40
N ILE A 500 -8.90 -15.46 -2.42
CA ILE A 500 -9.58 -16.00 -3.61
C ILE A 500 -10.73 -16.94 -3.16
N GLU A 501 -10.57 -17.52 -1.98
CA GLU A 501 -11.54 -18.30 -1.22
C GLU A 501 -12.94 -17.68 -1.12
N ASP A 502 -13.08 -16.40 -0.77
CA ASP A 502 -14.40 -15.76 -0.60
C ASP A 502 -15.19 -15.66 -1.92
N LEU A 503 -14.53 -15.97 -3.04
CA LEU A 503 -15.09 -15.97 -4.39
C LEU A 503 -15.43 -17.36 -4.89
N ILE A 504 -14.95 -18.38 -4.18
CA ILE A 504 -15.17 -19.78 -4.47
C ILE A 504 -16.40 -20.19 -3.66
N LYS A 505 -17.38 -20.78 -4.34
CA LYS A 505 -18.57 -21.26 -3.65
C LYS A 505 -18.18 -22.40 -2.70
N GLU A 506 -18.63 -22.30 -1.46
CA GLU A 506 -18.54 -23.39 -0.51
C GLU A 506 -19.46 -24.54 -0.97
N GLU A 507 -18.85 -25.66 -1.35
CA GLU A 507 -19.55 -26.85 -1.85
C GLU A 507 -18.81 -28.11 -1.39
N GLU A 508 -19.57 -29.14 -1.06
CA GLU A 508 -19.03 -30.43 -0.66
C GLU A 508 -18.47 -31.19 -1.86
N MET A 509 -17.21 -31.61 -1.73
CA MET A 509 -16.45 -32.30 -2.76
C MET A 509 -16.00 -33.67 -2.25
N VAL A 510 -16.11 -34.69 -3.09
CA VAL A 510 -15.48 -35.99 -2.88
C VAL A 510 -14.03 -35.91 -3.38
N ILE A 511 -13.08 -36.12 -2.47
CA ILE A 511 -11.65 -36.16 -2.79
C ILE A 511 -11.25 -37.62 -2.96
N LEU A 512 -10.58 -37.90 -4.08
CA LEU A 512 -10.14 -39.25 -4.42
C LEU A 512 -8.63 -39.25 -4.63
N ILE A 513 -7.93 -40.10 -3.87
CA ILE A 513 -6.50 -40.31 -3.98
C ILE A 513 -6.23 -41.77 -4.34
N SER A 514 -5.51 -42.01 -5.42
CA SER A 514 -5.10 -43.34 -5.85
C SER A 514 -3.77 -43.76 -5.22
N ASN A 515 -3.53 -45.06 -5.14
CA ASN A 515 -2.26 -45.61 -4.65
C ASN A 515 -1.04 -45.20 -5.49
N LEU A 516 -1.24 -44.92 -6.79
CA LEU A 516 -0.20 -44.36 -7.66
C LEU A 516 0.00 -42.84 -7.49
N GLY A 517 -0.63 -42.23 -6.49
CA GLY A 517 -0.43 -40.82 -6.16
C GLY A 517 -1.18 -39.85 -7.06
N TYR A 518 -2.27 -40.27 -7.71
CA TYR A 518 -3.18 -39.37 -8.43
C TYR A 518 -4.27 -38.84 -7.51
N ILE A 519 -4.56 -37.54 -7.58
CA ILE A 519 -5.57 -36.85 -6.80
C ILE A 519 -6.56 -36.08 -7.70
N LYS A 520 -7.83 -36.09 -7.32
CA LYS A 520 -8.90 -35.29 -7.95
C LYS A 520 -10.00 -34.94 -6.96
N ARG A 521 -10.79 -33.91 -7.29
CA ARG A 521 -12.05 -33.59 -6.63
C ARG A 521 -13.24 -33.78 -7.56
N ILE A 522 -14.37 -34.23 -7.02
CA ILE A 522 -15.63 -34.41 -7.74
C ILE A 522 -16.76 -33.80 -6.90
N PRO A 523 -17.66 -32.96 -7.45
CA PRO A 523 -18.80 -32.47 -6.69
C PRO A 523 -19.64 -33.63 -6.14
N LEU A 524 -20.05 -33.55 -4.87
CA LEU A 524 -20.82 -34.63 -4.23
C LEU A 524 -22.10 -34.97 -5.00
N THR A 525 -22.74 -33.97 -5.58
CA THR A 525 -23.94 -34.11 -6.44
C THR A 525 -23.69 -34.95 -7.69
N ALA A 526 -22.51 -34.80 -8.32
CA ALA A 526 -22.11 -35.59 -9.48
C ALA A 526 -21.67 -37.01 -9.10
N TYR A 527 -21.25 -37.22 -7.85
CA TYR A 527 -20.89 -38.53 -7.32
C TYR A 527 -22.13 -39.37 -6.93
N LYS A 528 -23.15 -38.74 -6.30
CA LYS A 528 -24.39 -39.38 -5.79
C LYS A 528 -25.43 -39.78 -6.86
N ALA A 529 -25.17 -39.61 -8.15
CA ALA A 529 -26.12 -39.93 -9.22
C ALA A 529 -26.29 -41.46 -9.45
N GLN A 530 -26.87 -42.18 -8.48
CA GLN A 530 -27.41 -43.53 -8.68
C GLN A 530 -28.59 -43.77 -7.72
N GLY A 531 -29.81 -43.86 -8.26
CA GLY A 531 -31.01 -44.18 -7.48
C GLY A 531 -31.05 -45.64 -7.02
N ARG A 532 -31.85 -45.92 -5.98
CA ARG A 532 -32.12 -47.27 -5.46
C ARG A 532 -32.41 -48.27 -6.60
N GLY A 533 -31.62 -49.35 -6.67
CA GLY A 533 -31.83 -50.47 -7.61
C GLY A 533 -30.85 -50.56 -8.79
N GLY A 534 -29.82 -49.72 -8.87
CA GLY A 534 -28.78 -49.81 -9.90
C GLY A 534 -27.79 -50.95 -9.67
N LYS A 535 -27.56 -51.81 -10.67
CA LYS A 535 -26.42 -52.76 -10.67
C LYS A 535 -25.12 -51.97 -10.62
N GLY A 536 -24.26 -52.29 -9.66
CA GLY A 536 -22.97 -51.63 -9.43
C GLY A 536 -22.18 -51.42 -10.71
N SER A 537 -21.84 -50.17 -11.00
CA SER A 537 -21.05 -49.78 -12.16
C SER A 537 -19.62 -49.51 -11.72
N ASN A 538 -18.66 -50.27 -12.26
CA ASN A 538 -17.22 -50.13 -12.01
C ASN A 538 -16.76 -48.67 -11.96
N SER A 539 -16.23 -48.25 -10.82
CA SER A 539 -15.57 -46.97 -10.60
C SER A 539 -14.21 -46.94 -11.30
N ALA A 540 -14.00 -45.92 -12.15
CA ALA A 540 -12.76 -45.54 -12.83
C ALA A 540 -12.05 -46.63 -13.68
N LYS A 541 -11.67 -46.28 -14.93
CA LYS A 541 -10.65 -47.04 -15.68
C LYS A 541 -9.27 -46.79 -15.07
N LEU A 542 -9.03 -47.38 -13.90
CA LEU A 542 -7.72 -47.48 -13.29
C LEU A 542 -6.83 -48.39 -14.17
N VAL A 543 -5.52 -48.15 -14.18
CA VAL A 543 -4.55 -49.06 -14.82
C VAL A 543 -4.59 -50.40 -14.07
N GLU A 544 -4.11 -51.49 -14.67
CA GLU A 544 -3.78 -52.69 -13.88
C GLU A 544 -2.96 -52.26 -12.65
N ASP A 545 -3.37 -52.74 -11.47
CA ASP A 545 -2.78 -52.44 -10.16
C ASP A 545 -2.99 -51.03 -9.54
N ASP A 546 -3.77 -50.12 -10.16
CA ASP A 546 -4.15 -48.84 -9.53
C ASP A 546 -5.51 -48.94 -8.82
N PHE A 547 -5.63 -48.31 -7.65
CA PHE A 547 -6.84 -48.35 -6.82
C PHE A 547 -6.97 -47.10 -5.95
N ILE A 548 -8.20 -46.80 -5.52
CA ILE A 548 -8.48 -45.68 -4.64
C ILE A 548 -7.97 -46.07 -3.24
N ASN A 549 -6.92 -45.38 -2.79
CA ASN A 549 -6.36 -45.53 -1.46
C ASN A 549 -7.21 -44.74 -0.45
N GLN A 550 -7.56 -43.49 -0.77
CA GLN A 550 -8.35 -42.65 0.11
C GLN A 550 -9.54 -42.02 -0.62
N ILE A 551 -10.69 -42.07 0.04
CA ILE A 551 -11.89 -41.29 -0.27
C ILE A 551 -12.29 -40.54 0.99
N PHE A 552 -12.59 -39.26 0.84
CA PHE A 552 -13.24 -38.50 1.89
C PHE A 552 -13.99 -37.29 1.33
N ILE A 553 -14.99 -36.83 2.08
CA ILE A 553 -15.73 -35.60 1.78
C ILE A 553 -15.04 -34.41 2.45
N ALA A 554 -14.88 -33.32 1.70
CA ALA A 554 -14.34 -32.07 2.20
C ALA A 554 -14.96 -30.88 1.47
N SER A 555 -15.12 -29.76 2.18
CA SER A 555 -15.55 -28.50 1.59
C SER A 555 -14.47 -27.93 0.66
N THR A 556 -14.87 -27.18 -0.37
CA THR A 556 -13.93 -26.44 -1.25
C THR A 556 -12.91 -25.57 -0.51
N HIS A 557 -13.20 -25.19 0.74
CA HIS A 557 -12.37 -24.34 1.59
C HIS A 557 -11.45 -25.12 2.53
N ASP A 558 -11.70 -26.42 2.73
CA ASP A 558 -10.91 -27.27 3.62
C ASP A 558 -9.47 -27.42 3.10
N TYR A 559 -8.57 -27.73 4.03
CA TYR A 559 -7.17 -27.97 3.81
C TYR A 559 -6.87 -29.46 3.76
N ILE A 560 -6.22 -29.91 2.69
CA ILE A 560 -5.66 -31.25 2.57
C ILE A 560 -4.17 -31.16 2.85
N MET A 561 -3.74 -31.69 3.98
CA MET A 561 -2.32 -31.76 4.34
C MET A 561 -1.70 -33.07 3.87
N PHE A 562 -0.47 -32.98 3.38
CA PHE A 562 0.35 -34.12 2.97
C PHE A 562 1.60 -34.16 3.85
N ILE A 563 1.88 -35.30 4.45
CA ILE A 563 3.05 -35.51 5.31
C ILE A 563 3.94 -36.55 4.66
N THR A 564 5.24 -36.29 4.60
CA THR A 564 6.19 -37.11 3.85
C THR A 564 7.15 -37.90 4.76
N ASN A 565 7.75 -38.94 4.19
CA ASN A 565 8.74 -39.79 4.84
C ASN A 565 9.97 -39.02 5.33
N GLU A 566 10.32 -37.90 4.68
CA GLU A 566 11.39 -36.97 5.10
C GLU A 566 10.98 -36.03 6.26
N GLY A 567 9.77 -36.18 6.81
CA GLY A 567 9.31 -35.37 7.93
C GLY A 567 8.93 -33.94 7.54
N LYS A 568 8.55 -33.70 6.27
CA LYS A 568 7.98 -32.44 5.81
C LYS A 568 6.46 -32.53 5.74
N SER A 569 5.82 -31.38 5.83
CA SER A 569 4.38 -31.22 5.66
C SER A 569 4.10 -30.16 4.61
N TYR A 570 3.09 -30.43 3.80
CA TYR A 570 2.53 -29.58 2.75
C TYR A 570 1.03 -29.48 2.97
N TRP A 571 0.39 -28.48 2.37
CA TRP A 571 -1.06 -28.50 2.23
C TRP A 571 -1.52 -27.80 0.96
N LEU A 572 -2.69 -28.21 0.48
CA LEU A 572 -3.48 -27.57 -0.58
C LEU A 572 -4.89 -27.33 -0.06
N LYS A 573 -5.56 -26.29 -0.54
CA LYS A 573 -7.01 -26.21 -0.38
C LYS A 573 -7.70 -27.12 -1.37
N VAL A 574 -8.88 -27.62 -1.00
CA VAL A 574 -9.64 -28.51 -1.85
C VAL A 574 -9.88 -27.91 -3.23
N HIS A 575 -10.26 -26.63 -3.35
CA HIS A 575 -10.50 -26.01 -4.66
C HIS A 575 -9.28 -25.95 -5.58
N GLU A 576 -8.06 -26.01 -5.04
CA GLU A 576 -6.80 -26.05 -5.80
C GLU A 576 -6.54 -27.43 -6.41
N ILE A 577 -7.22 -28.48 -5.91
CA ILE A 577 -7.18 -29.82 -6.50
C ILE A 577 -7.98 -29.80 -7.81
N PRO A 578 -7.46 -30.37 -8.91
CA PRO A 578 -8.17 -30.41 -10.18
C PRO A 578 -9.52 -31.13 -10.08
N GLU A 579 -10.57 -30.45 -10.55
CA GLU A 579 -11.89 -31.04 -10.70
C GLU A 579 -11.90 -31.96 -11.92
N ALA A 580 -12.39 -33.19 -11.76
CA ALA A 580 -12.40 -34.15 -12.84
C ALA A 580 -13.61 -35.09 -12.75
N GLY A 581 -14.07 -35.61 -13.89
CA GLY A 581 -15.16 -36.60 -13.90
C GLY A 581 -14.78 -37.91 -13.21
N ARG A 582 -15.79 -38.71 -12.82
CA ARG A 582 -15.62 -40.01 -12.12
C ARG A 582 -14.64 -40.96 -12.83
N ASN A 583 -14.61 -40.92 -14.16
CA ASN A 583 -13.76 -41.79 -14.99
C ASN A 583 -12.35 -41.22 -15.32
N SER A 584 -12.05 -39.98 -14.91
CA SER A 584 -10.73 -39.36 -15.13
C SER A 584 -9.74 -39.73 -14.03
N ARG A 585 -8.44 -39.75 -14.35
CA ARG A 585 -7.37 -40.09 -13.38
C ARG A 585 -7.05 -38.94 -12.42
N GLY A 586 -7.35 -37.69 -12.78
CA GLY A 586 -6.91 -36.53 -12.01
C GLY A 586 -5.45 -36.15 -12.29
N ALA A 587 -4.85 -35.38 -11.38
CA ALA A 587 -3.45 -34.95 -11.48
C ALA A 587 -2.58 -35.72 -10.49
N HIS A 588 -1.30 -35.89 -10.81
CA HIS A 588 -0.35 -36.53 -9.91
C HIS A 588 0.01 -35.56 -8.77
N ILE A 589 -0.01 -36.01 -7.50
CA ILE A 589 0.20 -35.15 -6.32
C ILE A 589 1.57 -34.46 -6.38
N LYS A 590 2.62 -35.17 -6.83
CA LYS A 590 3.97 -34.59 -7.01
C LYS A 590 4.02 -33.45 -8.05
N GLY A 591 2.99 -33.30 -8.89
CA GLY A 591 2.85 -32.15 -9.81
C GLY A 591 2.18 -30.93 -9.18
N LEU A 592 1.51 -31.10 -8.03
CA LEU A 592 0.85 -30.03 -7.28
C LEU A 592 1.70 -29.51 -6.11
N LEU A 593 2.64 -30.34 -5.63
CA LEU A 593 3.54 -30.05 -4.50
C LEU A 593 5.00 -29.96 -4.97
N THR A 594 5.79 -29.09 -4.34
CA THR A 594 7.25 -29.00 -4.60
C THR A 594 8.01 -30.04 -3.76
N VAL A 595 7.77 -31.32 -4.03
CA VAL A 595 8.39 -32.45 -3.33
C VAL A 595 9.69 -32.88 -4.01
N SER A 596 10.65 -33.37 -3.22
CA SER A 596 11.91 -33.90 -3.78
C SER A 596 11.70 -35.26 -4.46
N PRO A 597 12.56 -35.68 -5.41
CA PRO A 597 12.41 -36.97 -6.09
C PRO A 597 12.31 -38.18 -5.15
N ASN A 598 13.08 -38.16 -4.06
CA ASN A 598 13.16 -39.23 -3.04
C ASN A 598 12.11 -39.09 -1.93
N GLU A 599 11.25 -38.07 -2.01
CA GLU A 599 10.25 -37.78 -1.00
C GLU A 599 8.93 -38.48 -1.36
N GLU A 600 8.39 -39.24 -0.41
CA GLU A 600 7.16 -40.02 -0.53
C GLU A 600 6.12 -39.56 0.48
N ILE A 601 4.86 -39.57 0.09
CA ILE A 601 3.75 -39.17 0.96
C ILE A 601 3.40 -40.35 1.86
N THR A 602 3.53 -40.15 3.16
CA THR A 602 3.25 -41.15 4.20
C THR A 602 1.81 -41.05 4.69
N THR A 603 1.27 -39.83 4.79
CA THR A 603 -0.07 -39.60 5.35
C THR A 603 -0.70 -38.38 4.69
N VAL A 604 -2.01 -38.47 4.47
CA VAL A 604 -2.86 -37.34 4.05
C VAL A 604 -3.92 -37.13 5.11
N VAL A 605 -4.13 -35.88 5.53
CA VAL A 605 -5.17 -35.51 6.50
C VAL A 605 -5.98 -34.32 5.99
N SER A 606 -7.29 -34.34 6.23
CA SER A 606 -8.19 -33.22 5.95
C SER A 606 -8.40 -32.37 7.21
N LEU A 607 -8.39 -31.05 7.07
CA LEU A 607 -8.61 -30.08 8.14
C LEU A 607 -9.56 -28.98 7.66
N LYS A 608 -10.54 -28.62 8.48
CA LYS A 608 -11.38 -27.43 8.23
C LYS A 608 -10.62 -26.14 8.51
N GLU A 609 -9.88 -26.13 9.61
CA GLU A 609 -9.07 -25.00 10.06
C GLU A 609 -7.83 -25.47 10.80
N PHE A 610 -6.83 -24.59 10.94
CA PHE A 610 -5.67 -24.84 11.77
C PHE A 610 -5.93 -24.34 13.19
N SER A 611 -5.86 -25.23 14.18
CA SER A 611 -6.21 -24.95 15.57
C SER A 611 -5.04 -25.25 16.52
N ASP A 612 -5.02 -24.56 17.67
CA ASP A 612 -4.12 -24.87 18.79
C ASP A 612 -4.61 -26.07 19.63
N GLU A 613 -5.84 -26.53 19.41
CA GLU A 613 -6.49 -27.64 20.11
C GLU A 613 -6.36 -28.98 19.35
N GLN A 614 -6.10 -28.93 18.05
CA GLN A 614 -5.84 -30.11 17.23
C GLN A 614 -4.35 -30.30 17.01
N TYR A 615 -3.92 -31.56 16.98
CA TYR A 615 -2.53 -31.93 16.88
C TYR A 615 -2.28 -32.93 15.76
N LEU A 616 -1.09 -32.83 15.18
CA LEU A 616 -0.53 -33.86 14.33
C LEU A 616 0.47 -34.68 15.17
N PHE A 617 0.07 -35.90 15.53
CA PHE A 617 0.94 -36.88 16.15
C PHE A 617 1.74 -37.61 15.06
N MET A 618 3.05 -37.71 15.24
CA MET A 618 3.99 -38.28 14.27
C MET A 618 4.82 -39.35 14.94
N ALA A 619 5.08 -40.45 14.22
CA ALA A 619 5.92 -41.55 14.67
C ALA A 619 6.95 -41.94 13.60
N THR A 620 8.21 -42.11 14.01
CA THR A 620 9.34 -42.45 13.13
C THR A 620 9.74 -43.93 13.23
N ALA A 621 10.51 -44.40 12.26
CA ALA A 621 11.00 -45.78 12.21
C ALA A 621 11.89 -46.12 13.41
N ALA A 622 12.65 -45.15 13.93
CA ALA A 622 13.44 -45.30 15.15
C ALA A 622 12.63 -45.29 16.47
N GLY A 623 11.30 -45.26 16.41
CA GLY A 623 10.42 -45.28 17.59
C GLY A 623 10.33 -43.93 18.32
N VAL A 624 10.73 -42.83 17.66
CA VAL A 624 10.54 -41.47 18.15
C VAL A 624 9.12 -41.02 17.82
N VAL A 625 8.47 -40.38 18.78
CA VAL A 625 7.14 -39.79 18.60
C VAL A 625 7.15 -38.30 18.90
N LYS A 626 6.27 -37.56 18.24
CA LYS A 626 6.15 -36.12 18.41
C LYS A 626 4.74 -35.65 18.15
N LYS A 627 4.29 -34.69 18.95
CA LYS A 627 3.02 -34.01 18.75
C LYS A 627 3.25 -32.52 18.45
N VAL A 628 2.62 -32.01 17.39
CA VAL A 628 2.71 -30.59 16.99
C VAL A 628 1.31 -30.04 16.76
N GLN A 629 1.03 -28.83 17.24
CA GLN A 629 -0.26 -28.16 16.99
C GLN A 629 -0.45 -27.88 15.50
N THR A 630 -1.67 -28.06 15.01
CA THR A 630 -2.00 -27.83 13.59
C THR A 630 -1.79 -26.36 13.18
N SER A 631 -1.99 -25.39 14.08
CA SER A 631 -1.70 -23.96 13.89
C SER A 631 -0.29 -23.66 13.34
N GLN A 632 0.70 -24.48 13.68
CA GLN A 632 2.09 -24.31 13.22
C GLN A 632 2.29 -24.69 11.75
N PHE A 633 1.30 -25.31 11.10
CA PHE A 633 1.34 -25.74 9.70
C PHE A 633 0.60 -24.81 8.74
N SER A 634 0.00 -23.72 9.24
CA SER A 634 -0.68 -22.69 8.44
C SER A 634 0.14 -22.14 7.26
N ASN A 635 1.47 -22.14 7.35
CA ASN A 635 2.36 -21.63 6.31
C ASN A 635 3.05 -22.71 5.44
N ALA A 636 2.63 -23.99 5.54
CA ALA A 636 3.24 -25.09 4.80
C ALA A 636 3.06 -24.96 3.28
N LYS A 637 1.81 -24.77 2.84
CA LYS A 637 1.41 -24.59 1.43
C LYS A 637 2.07 -25.65 0.52
N THR A 638 2.32 -25.31 -0.75
CA THR A 638 2.92 -26.20 -1.76
C THR A 638 4.44 -26.33 -1.68
N ARG A 639 5.13 -25.39 -1.01
CA ARG A 639 6.59 -25.40 -0.84
C ARG A 639 7.08 -26.35 0.26
N GLY A 640 6.18 -26.74 1.16
CA GLY A 640 6.48 -27.59 2.30
C GLY A 640 7.24 -26.88 3.41
N ILE A 641 7.09 -27.41 4.62
CA ILE A 641 7.86 -27.01 5.80
C ILE A 641 8.24 -28.25 6.61
N ILE A 642 9.29 -28.15 7.42
CA ILE A 642 9.66 -29.20 8.37
C ILE A 642 8.50 -29.41 9.35
N ALA A 643 8.07 -30.66 9.54
CA ALA A 643 7.10 -31.11 10.53
C ALA A 643 7.80 -31.75 11.75
N ILE A 644 8.81 -32.57 11.47
CA ILE A 644 9.68 -33.22 12.44
C ILE A 644 11.11 -33.22 11.90
N ARG A 645 12.09 -33.02 12.78
CA ARG A 645 13.49 -33.19 12.43
C ARG A 645 13.87 -34.66 12.65
N LEU A 646 14.22 -35.35 11.58
CA LEU A 646 14.65 -36.74 11.60
C LEU A 646 16.16 -36.84 11.87
N ASP A 647 16.56 -37.93 12.52
CA ASP A 647 17.97 -38.29 12.65
C ASP A 647 18.48 -38.92 11.35
N GLU A 648 19.81 -39.02 11.20
CA GLU A 648 20.41 -39.66 10.03
C GLU A 648 19.97 -41.13 9.91
N GLY A 649 19.37 -41.47 8.76
CA GLY A 649 18.82 -42.81 8.50
C GLY A 649 17.41 -43.07 9.05
N ASP A 650 16.81 -42.13 9.79
CA ASP A 650 15.42 -42.25 10.27
C ASP A 650 14.43 -41.73 9.21
N LYS A 651 13.20 -42.24 9.26
CA LYS A 651 12.09 -41.85 8.38
C LYS A 651 10.78 -41.77 9.14
N LEU A 652 9.90 -40.87 8.73
CA LEU A 652 8.54 -40.85 9.25
C LEU A 652 7.77 -42.07 8.74
N VAL A 653 7.10 -42.77 9.64
CA VAL A 653 6.29 -43.98 9.34
C VAL A 653 4.80 -43.65 9.30
N THR A 654 4.32 -42.75 10.16
CA THR A 654 2.90 -42.41 10.25
C THR A 654 2.72 -41.03 10.88
N ALA A 655 1.69 -40.32 10.41
CA ALA A 655 1.10 -39.19 11.11
C ALA A 655 -0.39 -39.45 11.40
N ILE A 656 -0.90 -38.95 12.52
CA ILE A 656 -2.29 -39.12 12.97
C ILE A 656 -2.79 -37.76 13.41
N LEU A 657 -3.95 -37.36 12.91
CA LEU A 657 -4.66 -36.18 13.42
C LEU A 657 -5.39 -36.55 14.71
N SER A 658 -5.16 -35.79 15.77
CA SER A 658 -5.64 -36.12 17.12
C SER A 658 -6.14 -34.90 17.90
N GLY A 659 -6.99 -35.16 18.89
CA GLY A 659 -7.53 -34.16 19.83
C GLY A 659 -6.61 -33.86 21.01
N GLY A 660 -5.48 -34.55 21.14
CA GLY A 660 -4.51 -34.35 22.21
C GLY A 660 -4.70 -35.24 23.44
N THR A 661 -5.85 -35.92 23.54
CA THR A 661 -6.22 -36.86 24.62
C THR A 661 -6.38 -38.30 24.12
N ASP A 662 -6.05 -38.57 22.86
CA ASP A 662 -6.31 -39.88 22.25
C ASP A 662 -5.38 -40.96 22.81
N GLU A 663 -5.79 -42.22 22.69
CA GLU A 663 -4.91 -43.35 22.94
C GLU A 663 -4.34 -43.89 21.64
N LEU A 664 -3.05 -44.20 21.68
CA LEU A 664 -2.26 -44.59 20.52
C LEU A 664 -1.55 -45.89 20.82
N ILE A 665 -1.44 -46.77 19.83
CA ILE A 665 -0.63 -47.98 19.92
C ILE A 665 0.50 -47.96 18.89
N LEU A 666 1.72 -48.15 19.37
CA LEU A 666 2.95 -48.19 18.57
C LEU A 666 3.35 -49.64 18.39
N ILE A 667 3.60 -50.08 17.15
CA ILE A 667 3.86 -51.49 16.84
C ILE A 667 5.19 -51.61 16.08
N SER A 668 6.10 -52.48 16.53
CA SER A 668 7.38 -52.76 15.88
C SER A 668 7.30 -53.90 14.87
N ARG A 669 8.23 -53.90 13.91
CA ARG A 669 8.37 -54.95 12.90
C ARG A 669 8.61 -56.33 13.52
N ARG A 670 9.34 -56.39 14.64
CA ARG A 670 9.60 -57.64 15.38
C ARG A 670 8.55 -57.97 16.44
N GLY A 671 7.39 -57.33 16.42
CA GLY A 671 6.21 -57.79 17.15
C GLY A 671 6.11 -57.34 18.60
N GLN A 672 6.64 -56.15 18.93
CA GLN A 672 6.28 -55.45 20.17
C GLN A 672 5.20 -54.41 19.90
N ALA A 673 4.23 -54.28 20.80
CA ALA A 673 3.20 -53.26 20.76
C ALA A 673 3.10 -52.52 22.09
N LEU A 674 2.95 -51.19 22.05
CA LEU A 674 2.85 -50.36 23.23
C LEU A 674 1.69 -49.37 23.10
N ARG A 675 0.67 -49.54 23.94
CA ARG A 675 -0.44 -48.59 24.08
C ARG A 675 -0.02 -47.46 25.03
N ILE A 676 -0.12 -46.22 24.57
CA ILE A 676 0.18 -45.01 25.32
C ILE A 676 -1.00 -44.04 25.25
N THR A 677 -1.12 -43.18 26.27
CA THR A 677 -1.97 -41.99 26.18
C THR A 677 -1.18 -40.85 25.54
N GLU A 678 -1.82 -40.10 24.64
CA GLU A 678 -1.20 -38.98 23.96
C GLU A 678 -0.79 -37.84 24.92
N THR A 679 -1.46 -37.72 26.07
CA THR A 679 -1.11 -36.77 27.14
C THR A 679 0.30 -36.98 27.70
N SER A 680 0.87 -38.18 27.54
CA SER A 680 2.27 -38.48 27.91
C SER A 680 3.31 -37.85 26.97
N VAL A 681 2.87 -37.32 25.81
CA VAL A 681 3.69 -36.64 24.81
C VAL A 681 3.34 -35.16 24.78
N ARG A 682 4.23 -34.32 25.30
CA ARG A 682 4.04 -32.86 25.30
C ARG A 682 4.02 -32.31 23.86
N PRO A 683 3.22 -31.26 23.57
CA PRO A 683 3.35 -30.50 22.34
C PRO A 683 4.76 -29.92 22.19
N MET A 684 5.31 -29.97 20.98
CA MET A 684 6.63 -29.42 20.65
C MET A 684 6.57 -28.61 19.35
N GLY A 685 7.53 -27.70 19.16
CA GLY A 685 7.66 -26.95 17.91
C GLY A 685 8.13 -27.84 16.74
N ARG A 686 7.78 -27.44 15.51
CA ARG A 686 8.11 -28.16 14.25
C ARG A 686 9.59 -28.53 14.07
N ALA A 687 10.53 -27.66 14.47
CA ALA A 687 11.96 -27.94 14.33
C ALA A 687 12.54 -28.95 15.36
N GLY A 688 11.72 -29.40 16.33
CA GLY A 688 12.13 -30.37 17.34
C GLY A 688 12.22 -31.81 16.81
N ARG A 689 13.09 -32.61 17.44
CA ARG A 689 13.30 -34.04 17.16
C ARG A 689 12.15 -34.94 17.63
N GLY A 690 11.53 -34.63 18.78
CA GLY A 690 10.53 -35.50 19.42
C GLY A 690 11.05 -36.19 20.67
N VAL A 691 10.30 -37.17 21.19
CA VAL A 691 10.62 -37.95 22.41
C VAL A 691 10.50 -39.45 22.12
N GLY A 692 11.12 -40.30 22.97
CA GLY A 692 11.00 -41.75 22.82
C GLY A 692 9.56 -42.25 23.04
N GLY A 693 9.01 -42.90 22.02
CA GLY A 693 7.67 -43.50 22.02
C GLY A 693 7.70 -44.98 22.36
N LEU A 694 8.36 -45.80 21.53
CA LEU A 694 8.56 -47.24 21.76
C LEU A 694 10.06 -47.53 21.84
N LYS A 695 10.50 -48.24 22.90
CA LYS A 695 11.90 -48.66 23.01
C LYS A 695 12.12 -49.91 22.17
N LEU A 696 12.74 -49.71 21.01
CA LEU A 696 13.05 -50.77 20.06
C LEU A 696 14.33 -51.54 20.44
N ALA A 697 14.36 -52.83 20.09
CA ALA A 697 15.58 -53.64 20.18
C ALA A 697 16.54 -53.28 19.03
N GLN A 698 17.81 -53.69 19.14
CA GLN A 698 18.79 -53.44 18.09
C GLN A 698 18.36 -54.07 16.75
N GLY A 699 18.27 -53.24 15.70
CA GLY A 699 17.82 -53.64 14.37
C GLY A 699 16.32 -53.90 14.24
N ASP A 700 15.51 -53.47 15.20
CA ASP A 700 14.05 -53.40 15.07
C ASP A 700 13.63 -51.98 14.68
N GLU A 701 12.51 -51.87 13.97
CA GLU A 701 11.93 -50.61 13.51
C GLU A 701 10.45 -50.55 13.84
N LEU A 702 9.87 -49.35 13.84
CA LEU A 702 8.44 -49.17 13.94
C LEU A 702 7.75 -49.63 12.63
N ALA A 703 6.79 -50.53 12.73
CA ALA A 703 5.93 -50.95 11.62
C ALA A 703 4.74 -49.98 11.41
N GLY A 704 4.27 -49.33 12.46
CA GLY A 704 3.20 -48.34 12.38
C GLY A 704 2.76 -47.82 13.74
N ALA A 705 1.92 -46.79 13.71
CA ALA A 705 1.21 -46.25 14.86
C ALA A 705 -0.28 -46.19 14.54
N LEU A 706 -1.14 -46.57 15.49
CA LEU A 706 -2.58 -46.61 15.29
C LEU A 706 -3.29 -45.86 16.40
N ARG A 707 -4.38 -45.15 16.06
CA ARG A 707 -5.31 -44.62 17.05
C ARG A 707 -6.22 -45.74 17.52
N VAL A 708 -6.45 -45.81 18.83
CA VAL A 708 -7.38 -46.79 19.41
C VAL A 708 -8.80 -46.40 19.02
N GLU A 709 -9.53 -47.31 18.38
CA GLU A 709 -10.90 -47.13 17.91
C GLU A 709 -11.77 -48.27 18.43
N SER A 710 -12.97 -47.97 18.91
CA SER A 710 -13.86 -48.95 19.55
C SER A 710 -14.52 -49.94 18.57
N ASP A 711 -14.62 -49.56 17.31
CA ASP A 711 -15.29 -50.29 16.23
C ASP A 711 -14.31 -50.98 15.25
N ALA A 712 -13.01 -50.91 15.53
CA ALA A 712 -11.96 -51.49 14.70
C ALA A 712 -11.01 -52.38 15.53
N CYS A 713 -10.30 -53.27 14.83
CA CYS A 713 -9.21 -54.05 15.40
C CYS A 713 -7.89 -53.66 14.73
N MET A 714 -6.76 -53.97 15.38
CA MET A 714 -5.45 -53.88 14.75
C MET A 714 -5.27 -55.04 13.77
N MET A 715 -5.12 -54.74 12.49
CA MET A 715 -4.74 -55.71 11.47
C MET A 715 -3.21 -55.71 11.31
N LEU A 716 -2.62 -56.89 11.32
CA LEU A 716 -1.19 -57.10 11.12
C LEU A 716 -0.96 -57.96 9.88
N LEU A 717 0.03 -57.61 9.07
CA LEU A 717 0.48 -58.43 7.95
C LEU A 717 2.01 -58.51 7.92
N THR A 718 2.52 -59.70 7.68
CA THR A 718 3.95 -60.00 7.61
C THR A 718 4.44 -60.13 6.18
N GLU A 719 5.76 -60.07 5.99
CA GLU A 719 6.41 -60.13 4.67
C GLU A 719 6.13 -61.43 3.90
N LYS A 720 5.78 -62.52 4.60
CA LYS A 720 5.45 -63.82 4.00
C LYS A 720 3.94 -64.06 3.86
N GLY A 721 3.12 -63.01 3.97
CA GLY A 721 1.67 -63.07 3.77
C GLY A 721 0.88 -63.69 4.93
N PHE A 722 1.43 -63.72 6.14
CA PHE A 722 0.70 -64.11 7.35
C PHE A 722 0.13 -62.90 8.06
N GLY A 723 -1.08 -63.01 8.58
CA GLY A 723 -1.74 -61.90 9.24
C GLY A 723 -2.75 -62.32 10.27
N LYS A 724 -3.13 -61.37 11.12
CA LYS A 724 -4.15 -61.55 12.15
C LYS A 724 -4.77 -60.22 12.52
N ARG A 725 -5.98 -60.29 13.09
CA ARG A 725 -6.63 -59.16 13.75
C ARG A 725 -6.51 -59.33 15.26
N VAL A 726 -6.21 -58.24 15.97
CA VAL A 726 -6.05 -58.23 17.43
C VAL A 726 -6.84 -57.07 18.00
N ASP A 727 -7.63 -57.32 19.04
CA ASP A 727 -8.39 -56.27 19.73
C ASP A 727 -7.46 -55.35 20.53
N PHE A 728 -7.78 -54.06 20.59
CA PHE A 728 -6.97 -53.08 21.34
C PHE A 728 -6.92 -53.36 22.85
N ASP A 729 -7.98 -53.97 23.40
CA ASP A 729 -8.12 -54.26 24.83
C ASP A 729 -7.17 -55.35 25.33
N GLU A 730 -6.53 -56.09 24.42
CA GLU A 730 -5.44 -57.01 24.76
C GLU A 730 -4.18 -56.30 25.30
N PHE A 731 -4.13 -54.96 25.16
CA PHE A 731 -3.02 -54.11 25.61
C PHE A 731 -3.52 -53.06 26.61
N ALA A 732 -3.01 -53.13 27.84
CA ALA A 732 -3.18 -52.06 28.81
C ALA A 732 -2.27 -50.87 28.49
N ALA A 733 -2.73 -49.65 28.73
CA ALA A 733 -1.92 -48.45 28.56
C ALA A 733 -0.73 -48.43 29.53
N HIS A 734 0.46 -48.11 29.02
CA HIS A 734 1.70 -48.00 29.80
C HIS A 734 2.41 -46.66 29.51
N GLY A 735 3.45 -46.36 30.29
CA GLY A 735 4.31 -45.21 30.02
C GLY A 735 5.02 -45.34 28.66
N ARG A 736 5.14 -44.21 27.94
CA ARG A 736 5.95 -44.12 26.72
C ARG A 736 7.43 -44.42 26.98
N GLY A 737 8.12 -44.86 25.95
CA GLY A 737 9.55 -45.21 25.98
C GLY A 737 9.85 -46.55 26.66
N THR A 738 8.84 -47.38 26.88
CA THR A 738 8.98 -48.75 27.38
C THR A 738 9.11 -49.74 26.21
N GLY A 739 9.51 -50.98 26.48
CA GLY A 739 9.71 -52.01 25.43
C GLY A 739 8.42 -52.60 24.86
N GLY A 740 7.26 -52.19 25.39
CA GLY A 740 5.97 -52.73 24.97
C GLY A 740 5.74 -54.18 25.41
N GLN A 741 4.72 -54.75 24.80
CA GLN A 741 4.17 -56.06 25.06
C GLN A 741 4.17 -56.85 23.74
N ARG A 742 4.50 -58.14 23.80
CA ARG A 742 4.53 -58.98 22.59
C ARG A 742 3.14 -59.05 21.96
N ILE A 743 3.05 -58.66 20.69
CA ILE A 743 1.88 -58.81 19.81
C ILE A 743 2.10 -59.90 18.75
N TYR A 744 3.34 -60.27 18.48
CA TYR A 744 3.69 -61.24 17.45
C TYR A 744 5.05 -61.87 17.74
N GLY A 745 5.29 -63.07 17.20
CA GLY A 745 6.57 -63.75 17.27
C GLY A 745 7.14 -63.96 15.89
N VAL A 746 8.24 -63.27 15.57
CA VAL A 746 8.98 -63.50 14.32
C VAL A 746 9.45 -64.95 14.26
N SER A 747 9.22 -65.59 13.12
CA SER A 747 9.70 -66.93 12.81
C SER A 747 10.11 -67.00 11.34
N ASP A 748 11.00 -67.93 10.98
CA ASP A 748 11.41 -68.12 9.58
C ASP A 748 10.23 -68.44 8.65
N LYS A 749 9.13 -68.98 9.19
CA LYS A 749 7.93 -69.30 8.41
C LYS A 749 7.11 -68.05 8.05
N THR A 750 7.07 -67.07 8.95
CA THR A 750 6.12 -65.96 8.89
C THR A 750 6.78 -64.61 8.63
N GLY A 751 8.05 -64.44 8.99
CA GLY A 751 8.82 -63.21 8.75
C GLY A 751 8.48 -62.05 9.69
N GLU A 752 8.97 -60.85 9.38
CA GLU A 752 8.67 -59.63 10.13
C GLU A 752 7.33 -58.98 9.72
N ILE A 753 6.76 -58.15 10.61
CA ILE A 753 5.57 -57.34 10.31
C ILE A 753 5.96 -56.25 9.32
N VAL A 754 5.21 -56.14 8.22
CA VAL A 754 5.42 -55.15 7.18
C VAL A 754 4.63 -53.88 7.46
N GLY A 755 3.38 -54.04 7.91
CA GLY A 755 2.48 -52.93 8.17
C GLY A 755 1.37 -53.31 9.12
N THR A 756 0.72 -52.28 9.66
CA THR A 756 -0.43 -52.40 10.55
C THR A 756 -1.41 -51.29 10.27
N ILE A 757 -2.70 -51.60 10.31
CA ILE A 757 -3.80 -50.68 10.03
C ILE A 757 -4.97 -50.94 10.98
N ASN A 758 -5.82 -49.93 11.17
CA ASN A 758 -7.14 -50.12 11.75
C ASN A 758 -8.06 -50.74 10.70
N ALA A 759 -8.69 -51.86 11.03
CA ALA A 759 -9.64 -52.52 10.14
C ALA A 759 -10.92 -52.91 10.91
N ALA A 760 -12.06 -52.40 10.45
CA ALA A 760 -13.36 -52.88 10.86
C ALA A 760 -13.73 -54.17 10.10
N ASP A 761 -14.71 -54.93 10.62
CA ASP A 761 -15.12 -56.21 10.02
C ASP A 761 -15.62 -56.08 8.56
N SER A 762 -16.17 -54.92 8.20
CA SER A 762 -16.70 -54.62 6.87
C SER A 762 -15.67 -54.08 5.88
N ASP A 763 -14.44 -53.84 6.32
CA ASP A 763 -13.41 -53.23 5.48
C ASP A 763 -12.75 -54.28 4.58
N GLU A 764 -12.22 -53.85 3.44
CA GLU A 764 -11.30 -54.65 2.63
C GLU A 764 -9.88 -54.17 2.85
N ILE A 765 -8.94 -55.11 2.86
CA ILE A 765 -7.52 -54.81 2.95
C ILE A 765 -6.83 -55.19 1.65
N VAL A 766 -5.82 -54.42 1.30
CA VAL A 766 -4.98 -54.64 0.13
C VAL A 766 -3.53 -54.73 0.57
N CYS A 767 -2.78 -55.63 -0.06
CA CYS A 767 -1.33 -55.67 0.09
C CYS A 767 -0.65 -55.59 -1.27
N ILE A 768 0.53 -55.00 -1.29
CA ILE A 768 1.39 -54.92 -2.47
C ILE A 768 2.64 -55.76 -2.21
N THR A 769 3.03 -56.58 -3.19
CA THR A 769 4.23 -57.39 -3.12
C THR A 769 5.42 -56.72 -3.81
N SER A 770 6.65 -57.15 -3.51
CA SER A 770 7.89 -56.61 -4.07
C SER A 770 7.99 -56.78 -5.58
N GLN A 771 7.25 -57.73 -6.16
CA GLN A 771 7.11 -57.92 -7.60
C GLN A 771 5.93 -57.15 -8.22
N GLY A 772 5.27 -56.27 -7.46
CA GLY A 772 4.22 -55.38 -7.94
C GLY A 772 2.81 -55.98 -7.98
N LYS A 773 2.57 -57.16 -7.39
CA LYS A 773 1.22 -57.74 -7.35
C LYS A 773 0.39 -57.06 -6.27
N SER A 774 -0.82 -56.64 -6.63
CA SER A 774 -1.83 -56.16 -5.68
C SER A 774 -2.81 -57.28 -5.33
N LEU A 775 -2.91 -57.63 -4.05
CA LEU A 775 -3.79 -58.68 -3.54
C LEU A 775 -4.79 -58.08 -2.56
N ARG A 776 -6.07 -58.43 -2.69
CA ARG A 776 -7.15 -57.92 -1.83
C ARG A 776 -7.87 -59.05 -1.11
N VAL A 777 -8.31 -58.77 0.10
CA VAL A 777 -9.14 -59.69 0.88
C VAL A 777 -10.04 -58.91 1.84
N ALA A 778 -11.22 -59.44 2.14
CA ALA A 778 -12.08 -58.89 3.17
C ALA A 778 -11.42 -59.02 4.55
N ALA A 779 -11.45 -57.96 5.37
CA ALA A 779 -10.84 -57.98 6.70
C ALA A 779 -11.44 -59.07 7.60
N ASN A 780 -12.75 -59.34 7.47
CA ASN A 780 -13.43 -60.38 8.24
C ASN A 780 -12.95 -61.82 7.96
N SER A 781 -12.33 -62.09 6.81
CA SER A 781 -11.80 -63.42 6.49
C SER A 781 -10.49 -63.70 7.23
N VAL A 782 -9.84 -62.66 7.75
CA VAL A 782 -8.68 -62.81 8.64
C VAL A 782 -9.19 -62.98 10.06
N THR A 783 -8.78 -64.03 10.74
CA THR A 783 -9.30 -64.35 12.07
C THR A 783 -8.81 -63.36 13.13
N LYS A 784 -9.72 -62.98 14.04
CA LYS A 784 -9.35 -62.31 15.29
C LYS A 784 -8.65 -63.32 16.20
N GLN A 785 -7.47 -62.98 16.69
CA GLN A 785 -6.63 -63.86 17.50
C GLN A 785 -5.96 -63.08 18.62
N GLY A 786 -5.68 -63.77 19.73
CA GLY A 786 -4.95 -63.19 20.84
C GLY A 786 -3.49 -62.83 20.50
N ARG A 787 -2.85 -62.13 21.44
CA ARG A 787 -1.50 -61.58 21.28
C ARG A 787 -0.42 -62.59 20.90
N SER A 788 -0.44 -63.78 21.48
CA SER A 788 0.64 -64.77 21.26
C SER A 788 0.51 -65.57 19.95
N ALA A 789 -0.59 -65.42 19.20
CA ALA A 789 -0.80 -66.19 17.98
C ALA A 789 0.07 -65.71 16.81
N SER A 790 0.48 -66.64 15.93
CA SER A 790 1.30 -66.34 14.74
C SER A 790 0.50 -65.82 13.54
N GLY A 791 -0.83 -65.80 13.62
CA GLY A 791 -1.70 -65.45 12.50
C GLY A 791 -1.99 -66.60 11.55
N VAL A 792 -2.91 -66.34 10.62
CA VAL A 792 -3.26 -67.23 9.52
C VAL A 792 -2.57 -66.78 8.24
N ARG A 793 -2.42 -67.70 7.28
CA ARG A 793 -1.96 -67.32 5.94
C ARG A 793 -3.09 -66.54 5.26
N VAL A 794 -2.84 -65.26 5.01
CA VAL A 794 -3.77 -64.35 4.33
C VAL A 794 -3.51 -64.40 2.83
N PHE A 795 -2.24 -64.38 2.43
CA PHE A 795 -1.81 -64.44 1.04
C PHE A 795 -0.75 -65.53 0.86
N ASN A 796 -0.77 -66.19 -0.30
CA ASN A 796 0.31 -67.10 -0.67
C ASN A 796 1.40 -66.31 -1.40
N ILE A 797 2.56 -66.20 -0.76
CA ILE A 797 3.70 -65.41 -1.26
C ILE A 797 4.87 -66.35 -1.49
N ASP A 798 5.23 -66.54 -2.76
CA ASP A 798 6.30 -67.45 -3.15
C ASP A 798 7.63 -66.69 -3.28
N PRO A 799 8.73 -67.14 -2.63
CA PRO A 799 10.04 -66.49 -2.76
C PRO A 799 10.49 -66.41 -4.23
N PRO A 800 11.14 -65.32 -4.69
CA PRO A 800 11.67 -64.19 -3.91
C PRO A 800 10.67 -63.03 -3.68
N ASP A 801 9.38 -63.22 -3.97
CA ASP A 801 8.34 -62.21 -3.72
C ASP A 801 8.13 -62.04 -2.20
N MET A 802 7.79 -60.83 -1.76
CA MET A 802 7.50 -60.52 -0.35
C MET A 802 6.48 -59.40 -0.26
N VAL A 803 5.65 -59.37 0.78
CA VAL A 803 4.76 -58.23 1.03
C VAL A 803 5.60 -57.02 1.41
N ILE A 804 5.36 -55.88 0.76
CA ILE A 804 6.06 -54.62 1.02
C ILE A 804 5.14 -53.49 1.51
N GLY A 805 3.82 -53.66 1.35
CA GLY A 805 2.84 -52.68 1.81
C GLY A 805 1.51 -53.33 2.18
N LEU A 806 0.81 -52.70 3.12
CA LEU A 806 -0.53 -53.06 3.58
C LEU A 806 -1.32 -51.74 3.70
N ASP A 807 -2.53 -51.71 3.16
CA ASP A 807 -3.44 -50.60 3.35
C ASP A 807 -4.91 -51.07 3.40
N ARG A 808 -5.79 -50.19 3.86
CA ARG A 808 -7.24 -50.38 3.80
C ARG A 808 -7.76 -49.83 2.48
N VAL A 809 -8.67 -50.57 1.82
CA VAL A 809 -9.40 -50.04 0.67
C VAL A 809 -10.54 -49.15 1.19
N ALA A 810 -10.60 -47.92 0.71
CA ALA A 810 -11.67 -47.00 1.05
C ALA A 810 -13.01 -47.52 0.48
N ASN A 811 -14.02 -47.69 1.34
CA ASN A 811 -15.34 -48.20 0.96
C ASN A 811 -16.22 -47.06 0.43
N GLU A 812 -16.73 -47.17 -0.81
CA GLU A 812 -17.56 -46.11 -1.44
C GLU A 812 -18.89 -45.85 -0.70
N ASP A 813 -19.37 -46.82 0.10
CA ASP A 813 -20.72 -46.82 0.69
C ASP A 813 -20.81 -46.35 2.17
N LYS A 814 -19.69 -45.95 2.80
CA LYS A 814 -19.64 -45.75 4.27
C LYS A 814 -19.75 -44.31 4.78
N GLU A 815 -19.71 -43.28 3.93
CA GLU A 815 -19.68 -41.88 4.38
C GLU A 815 -21.05 -41.19 4.54
N ASP A 816 -22.16 -41.93 4.45
CA ASP A 816 -23.52 -41.39 4.66
C ASP A 816 -24.01 -41.51 6.13
N ALA A 817 -23.11 -41.49 7.12
CA ALA A 817 -23.45 -41.53 8.56
C ALA A 817 -22.91 -40.32 9.34
#